data_AF-A0A7M4G221-F1
#
_entry.id   AF-A0A7M4G221-F1
#
_cell.length_a   1.000
_cell.length_b   1.000
_cell.length_c   1.000
_cell.angle_alpha   90.00
_cell.angle_beta   90.00
_cell.angle_gamma   90.00
#
_symmetry.space_group_name_H-M   'P 1'
#
loop_
_entity.id
_entity.type
_entity.pdbx_description
1 polymer ?
#
loop_
_entity_poly.entity_id
_entity_poly.type
_entity_poly.pdbx_seq_one_letter_code
_entity_poly.pdbx_strand_id
1 'polypeptide(L)'
;MKDMDSCVQFQRDSSFGPVNNNARELYLLRRVQAAEEELNSAHDVIQHLKDVVSQKEKEMENKVVEMKMQSDKELSQLSQENYVLQTKLKSVEELNKGKKWFQPEMTDPITEEKLKEIQKEIQDQETLLQGYQQENERLYKQVKELQLQNKKNEERKFKENQYLMSELASLREKMAQNNFQSQLVQDSEPIRNQSFSELISELRAAQKEETKLLEEIKRLKQDKQALEVDLGQMKRERDLARTQLFSASGEKNYEIKIMEESYKQEISNLKKRLQWYAENQDLLDKDAAHLKNAKKEIEKLKLQVEKLTTEAGNQSAQQKKRWKDRAADAKRIQDLEQQLQYEQRLIELEKLLASKLMNEPQKLHDNKCGFTALERELHNERETYHITIKNLQTEIENLKDQNSQLKLRSERSDKHLEDQVEQASAKARLVKLNQELVTKSKEIQDLTKTVETLQRERRRMLCDQNSNDKADNSEKSTEILQDTSATDKRKSSNHEPFPNTIDEKIYQPHSFADPHISEVLQENAQLKDELERLCLEMKQEQVKSQAALAYSENNVRRIKEETAEYITALKASHQREVEKILCQHAVEHSASKLAKLNSKISTQEILIKHLQQQVKELQRDQEALVISQMREEILQKEMAKLLKDLREAKESQSPEMKRFLCLERKIKHMETRHDQREQELQQVVQQTQHVAEAQQIQEIEKWRKLAQIKNQELEKFRVELDSILDVLRELQKQGVIIPAPVSSGLNMPGSYWKL
;
A
#
# COMPACT_ATOMS: atom_id res chain seq x y z
N MET A 1 60.58 -78.00 -32.64
CA MET A 1 60.84 -78.24 -34.07
C MET A 1 62.24 -78.82 -34.15
N LYS A 2 62.41 -79.94 -34.86
CA LYS A 2 63.52 -80.91 -34.68
C LYS A 2 63.49 -81.67 -33.35
N ASP A 3 63.98 -82.90 -33.45
CA ASP A 3 63.88 -84.01 -32.52
C ASP A 3 65.30 -84.48 -32.11
N MET A 4 65.32 -85.60 -31.37
CA MET A 4 66.39 -86.62 -31.31
C MET A 4 67.60 -86.48 -30.36
N ASP A 5 67.80 -87.60 -29.66
CA ASP A 5 69.05 -88.32 -29.34
C ASP A 5 70.07 -87.76 -28.34
N SER A 6 69.95 -88.23 -27.10
CA SER A 6 70.89 -89.19 -26.47
C SER A 6 70.35 -89.57 -25.07
N CYS A 7 69.97 -90.81 -24.73
CA CYS A 7 70.56 -92.12 -25.02
C CYS A 7 71.94 -92.39 -24.38
N VAL A 8 72.17 -91.88 -23.16
CA VAL A 8 73.21 -92.43 -22.28
C VAL A 8 72.75 -93.79 -21.77
N GLN A 9 73.44 -94.86 -22.17
CA GLN A 9 73.05 -96.23 -21.83
C GLN A 9 73.23 -96.53 -20.34
N PHE A 10 72.20 -97.09 -19.71
CA PHE A 10 72.35 -97.84 -18.46
C PHE A 10 73.03 -99.20 -18.74
N GLN A 11 74.33 -99.15 -19.02
CA GLN A 11 75.14 -100.34 -19.26
C GLN A 11 75.31 -101.12 -17.95
N ARG A 12 74.53 -102.19 -17.81
CA ARG A 12 74.47 -103.04 -16.62
C ARG A 12 75.64 -104.02 -16.58
N ASP A 13 76.85 -103.50 -16.43
CA ASP A 13 78.04 -104.34 -16.25
C ASP A 13 78.14 -104.82 -14.79
N SER A 14 77.88 -106.11 -14.62
CA SER A 14 78.06 -106.86 -13.40
C SER A 14 79.52 -107.32 -13.27
N SER A 15 80.16 -107.12 -12.12
CA SER A 15 80.78 -108.22 -11.35
C SER A 15 81.43 -107.73 -10.03
N PHE A 16 81.79 -108.69 -9.17
CA PHE A 16 82.71 -108.60 -8.03
C PHE A 16 82.40 -107.60 -6.89
N GLY A 17 81.82 -108.13 -5.82
CA GLY A 17 82.43 -107.94 -4.49
C GLY A 17 83.50 -109.02 -4.23
N PRO A 18 84.20 -109.01 -3.08
CA PRO A 18 83.95 -108.22 -1.87
C PRO A 18 85.19 -107.42 -1.37
N VAL A 19 85.22 -107.09 -0.07
CA VAL A 19 86.40 -106.63 0.72
C VAL A 19 86.85 -105.16 0.56
N ASN A 20 85.98 -104.21 0.95
CA ASN A 20 86.32 -103.16 1.96
C ASN A 20 85.12 -102.23 2.20
N ASN A 21 84.74 -101.98 3.46
CA ASN A 21 83.72 -100.99 3.79
C ASN A 21 84.18 -99.58 3.36
N ASN A 22 85.42 -99.23 3.69
CA ASN A 22 86.06 -97.95 3.32
C ASN A 22 86.01 -97.67 1.81
N ALA A 23 86.07 -98.69 0.95
CA ALA A 23 86.02 -98.50 -0.51
C ALA A 23 84.61 -98.11 -1.00
N ARG A 24 83.58 -98.73 -0.41
CA ARG A 24 82.17 -98.36 -0.65
C ARG A 24 81.84 -96.99 -0.07
N GLU A 25 82.35 -96.68 1.11
CA GLU A 25 82.18 -95.39 1.78
C GLU A 25 82.87 -94.26 1.00
N LEU A 26 84.10 -94.45 0.51
CA LEU A 26 84.78 -93.47 -0.35
C LEU A 26 84.05 -93.24 -1.68
N TYR A 27 83.46 -94.28 -2.28
CA TYR A 27 82.64 -94.13 -3.49
C TYR A 27 81.35 -93.33 -3.22
N LEU A 28 80.68 -93.60 -2.09
CA LEU A 28 79.48 -92.84 -1.69
C LEU A 28 79.83 -91.39 -1.33
N LEU A 29 80.92 -91.15 -0.58
CA LEU A 29 81.40 -89.82 -0.23
C LEU A 29 81.72 -89.00 -1.48
N ARG A 30 82.42 -89.58 -2.46
CA ARG A 30 82.70 -88.90 -3.75
C ARG A 30 81.44 -88.56 -4.54
N ARG A 31 80.39 -89.38 -4.43
CA ARG A 31 79.07 -89.08 -5.03
C ARG A 31 78.31 -88.00 -4.27
N VAL A 32 78.45 -87.90 -2.94
CA VAL A 32 77.89 -86.80 -2.15
C VAL A 32 78.60 -85.50 -2.49
N GLN A 33 79.95 -85.49 -2.54
CA GLN A 33 80.74 -84.32 -2.94
C GLN A 33 80.37 -83.82 -4.35
N ALA A 34 80.24 -84.72 -5.33
CA ALA A 34 79.77 -84.34 -6.67
C ALA A 34 78.34 -83.74 -6.65
N ALA A 35 77.43 -84.28 -5.83
CA ALA A 35 76.09 -83.74 -5.68
C ALA A 35 76.05 -82.39 -4.92
N GLU A 36 76.98 -82.16 -4.00
CA GLU A 36 77.17 -80.88 -3.31
C GLU A 36 77.75 -79.82 -4.27
N GLU A 37 78.71 -80.20 -5.12
CA GLU A 37 79.26 -79.36 -6.19
C GLU A 37 78.20 -79.01 -7.25
N GLU A 38 77.37 -79.97 -7.67
CA GLU A 38 76.21 -79.75 -8.55
C GLU A 38 75.16 -78.85 -7.89
N LEU A 39 74.85 -79.03 -6.60
CA LEU A 39 73.87 -78.23 -5.86
C LEU A 39 74.35 -76.79 -5.64
N ASN A 40 75.63 -76.59 -5.33
CA ASN A 40 76.23 -75.25 -5.24
C ASN A 40 76.22 -74.56 -6.61
N SER A 41 76.60 -75.26 -7.67
CA SER A 41 76.54 -74.74 -9.05
C SER A 41 75.10 -74.36 -9.46
N ALA A 42 74.11 -75.15 -9.06
CA ALA A 42 72.70 -74.83 -9.27
C ALA A 42 72.25 -73.62 -8.43
N HIS A 43 72.77 -73.45 -7.21
CA HIS A 43 72.49 -72.29 -6.36
C HIS A 43 73.01 -70.99 -6.98
N ASP A 44 74.25 -71.00 -7.49
CA ASP A 44 74.86 -69.85 -8.18
C ASP A 44 74.07 -69.47 -9.44
N VAL A 45 73.64 -70.45 -10.24
CA VAL A 45 72.77 -70.22 -11.40
C VAL A 45 71.41 -69.65 -10.98
N ILE A 46 70.80 -70.16 -9.91
CA ILE A 46 69.54 -69.63 -9.37
C ILE A 46 69.72 -68.18 -8.88
N GLN A 47 70.84 -67.86 -8.23
CA GLN A 47 71.10 -66.52 -7.74
C GLN A 47 71.33 -65.54 -8.88
N HIS A 48 72.18 -65.89 -9.85
CA HIS A 48 72.36 -65.10 -11.08
C HIS A 48 71.04 -64.87 -11.84
N LEU A 49 70.16 -65.87 -11.91
CA LEU A 49 68.83 -65.73 -12.51
C LEU A 49 67.93 -64.75 -11.73
N LYS A 50 67.93 -64.77 -10.39
CA LYS A 50 67.19 -63.76 -9.59
C LYS A 50 67.71 -62.35 -9.85
N ASP A 51 69.02 -62.17 -9.92
CA ASP A 51 69.64 -60.86 -10.11
C ASP A 51 69.34 -60.31 -11.51
N VAL A 52 69.37 -61.16 -12.54
CA VAL A 52 68.93 -60.83 -13.91
C VAL A 52 67.43 -60.48 -13.97
N VAL A 53 66.57 -61.24 -13.26
CA VAL A 53 65.13 -60.94 -13.18
C VAL A 53 64.89 -59.60 -12.48
N SER A 54 65.48 -59.35 -11.31
CA SER A 54 65.34 -58.08 -10.58
C SER A 54 65.85 -56.88 -11.39
N GLN A 55 66.93 -57.06 -12.16
CA GLN A 55 67.42 -56.02 -13.06
C GLN A 55 66.46 -55.76 -14.23
N LYS A 56 65.80 -56.80 -14.76
CA LYS A 56 64.77 -56.64 -15.81
C LYS A 56 63.46 -56.06 -15.29
N GLU A 57 63.06 -56.37 -14.06
CA GLU A 57 61.92 -55.73 -13.40
C GLU A 57 62.15 -54.21 -13.29
N LYS A 58 63.32 -53.78 -12.79
CA LYS A 58 63.71 -52.36 -12.73
C LYS A 58 63.79 -51.69 -14.11
N GLU A 59 64.30 -52.39 -15.12
CA GLU A 59 64.34 -51.86 -16.49
C GLU A 59 62.92 -51.65 -17.07
N MET A 60 61.99 -52.57 -16.80
CA MET A 60 60.60 -52.46 -17.22
C MET A 60 59.84 -51.39 -16.43
N GLU A 61 60.07 -51.27 -15.12
CA GLU A 61 59.48 -50.23 -14.28
C GLU A 61 59.92 -48.83 -14.74
N ASN A 62 61.22 -48.62 -14.99
CA ASN A 62 61.75 -47.39 -15.55
C ASN A 62 61.09 -47.04 -16.90
N LYS A 63 60.92 -48.01 -17.80
CA LYS A 63 60.22 -47.82 -19.09
C LYS A 63 58.74 -47.45 -18.91
N VAL A 64 58.05 -48.04 -17.92
CA VAL A 64 56.65 -47.67 -17.60
C VAL A 64 56.57 -46.24 -17.04
N VAL A 65 57.54 -45.82 -16.23
CA VAL A 65 57.62 -44.42 -15.73
C VAL A 65 57.92 -43.45 -16.86
N GLU A 66 58.86 -43.77 -17.75
CA GLU A 66 59.21 -42.92 -18.90
C GLU A 66 58.03 -42.76 -19.88
N MET A 67 57.34 -43.85 -20.25
CA MET A 67 56.15 -43.81 -21.10
C MET A 67 55.01 -42.99 -20.48
N LYS A 68 54.82 -43.06 -19.14
CA LYS A 68 53.86 -42.20 -18.43
C LYS A 68 54.26 -40.72 -18.53
N MET A 69 55.52 -40.39 -18.24
CA MET A 69 55.99 -39.00 -18.31
C MET A 69 55.90 -38.42 -19.72
N GLN A 70 56.06 -39.24 -20.77
CA GLN A 70 55.80 -38.84 -22.16
C GLN A 70 54.30 -38.59 -22.39
N SER A 71 53.43 -39.50 -21.95
CA SER A 71 51.97 -39.37 -22.06
C SER A 71 51.42 -38.14 -21.32
N ASP A 72 51.89 -37.88 -20.10
CA ASP A 72 51.49 -36.72 -19.29
C ASP A 72 51.92 -35.39 -19.93
N LYS A 73 53.06 -35.39 -20.63
CA LYS A 73 53.55 -34.25 -21.41
C LYS A 73 52.70 -34.00 -22.66
N GLU A 74 52.33 -35.06 -23.39
CA GLU A 74 51.41 -34.97 -24.53
C GLU A 74 50.01 -34.50 -24.11
N LEU A 75 49.47 -35.05 -23.01
CA LEU A 75 48.21 -34.59 -22.41
C LEU A 75 48.26 -33.11 -22.00
N SER A 76 49.39 -32.65 -21.45
CA SER A 76 49.61 -31.24 -21.10
C SER A 76 49.62 -30.34 -22.34
N GLN A 77 50.27 -30.77 -23.43
CA GLN A 77 50.29 -30.06 -24.71
C GLN A 77 48.91 -30.01 -25.36
N LEU A 78 48.21 -31.15 -25.47
CA LEU A 78 46.85 -31.24 -26.01
C LEU A 78 45.83 -30.45 -25.18
N SER A 79 46.02 -30.36 -23.86
CA SER A 79 45.20 -29.50 -22.98
C SER A 79 45.42 -28.02 -23.28
N GLN A 80 46.67 -27.58 -23.43
CA GLN A 80 47.03 -26.21 -23.80
C GLN A 80 46.49 -25.85 -25.20
N GLU A 81 46.61 -26.75 -26.17
CA GLU A 81 46.06 -26.58 -27.52
C GLU A 81 44.54 -26.50 -27.51
N ASN A 82 43.84 -27.37 -26.77
CA ASN A 82 42.39 -27.31 -26.59
C ASN A 82 41.95 -25.98 -25.97
N TYR A 83 42.66 -25.46 -24.97
CA TYR A 83 42.37 -24.16 -24.37
C TYR A 83 42.51 -23.02 -25.38
N VAL A 84 43.56 -23.02 -26.20
CA VAL A 84 43.78 -22.04 -27.28
C VAL A 84 42.72 -22.17 -28.38
N LEU A 85 42.36 -23.38 -28.79
CA LEU A 85 41.33 -23.63 -29.80
C LEU A 85 39.93 -23.24 -29.30
N GLN A 86 39.60 -23.55 -28.05
CA GLN A 86 38.33 -23.13 -27.43
C GLN A 86 38.23 -21.61 -27.27
N THR A 87 39.36 -20.93 -27.02
CA THR A 87 39.42 -19.46 -26.98
C THR A 87 39.24 -18.86 -28.38
N LYS A 88 39.89 -19.42 -29.41
CA LYS A 88 39.67 -19.04 -30.81
C LYS A 88 38.22 -19.29 -31.26
N LEU A 89 37.63 -20.42 -30.87
CA LEU A 89 36.24 -20.76 -31.19
C LEU A 89 35.28 -19.73 -30.61
N LYS A 90 35.42 -19.35 -29.33
CA LYS A 90 34.61 -18.30 -28.69
C LYS A 90 34.71 -16.96 -29.43
N SER A 91 35.92 -16.54 -29.81
CA SER A 91 36.13 -15.31 -30.59
C SER A 91 35.47 -15.37 -31.98
N VAL A 92 35.53 -16.52 -32.67
CA VAL A 92 34.84 -16.73 -33.95
C VAL A 92 33.31 -16.77 -33.77
N GLU A 93 32.81 -17.37 -32.69
CA GLU A 93 31.39 -17.32 -32.34
C GLU A 93 30.90 -15.91 -32.04
N GLU A 94 31.68 -15.09 -31.34
CA GLU A 94 31.37 -13.69 -31.05
C GLU A 94 31.28 -12.86 -32.34
N LEU A 95 32.26 -13.02 -33.24
CA LEU A 95 32.23 -12.41 -34.58
C LEU A 95 31.04 -12.90 -35.44
N ASN A 96 30.63 -14.16 -35.28
CA ASN A 96 29.49 -14.73 -36.01
C ASN A 96 28.13 -14.29 -35.40
N LYS A 97 28.06 -14.16 -34.06
CA LYS A 97 26.92 -13.54 -33.35
C LYS A 97 26.73 -12.09 -33.83
N GLY A 98 27.81 -11.31 -33.96
CA GLY A 98 27.77 -9.96 -34.54
C GLY A 98 27.21 -9.91 -35.97
N LYS A 99 27.48 -10.91 -36.82
CA LYS A 99 26.88 -11.00 -38.16
C LYS A 99 25.41 -11.43 -38.16
N LYS A 100 24.96 -12.18 -37.15
CA LYS A 100 23.59 -12.73 -37.10
C LYS A 100 22.51 -11.69 -36.74
N TRP A 101 22.88 -10.50 -36.27
CA TRP A 101 21.95 -9.40 -35.94
C TRP A 101 21.57 -8.52 -37.14
N PHE A 102 22.20 -8.68 -38.32
CA PHE A 102 21.97 -7.83 -39.49
C PHE A 102 21.09 -8.49 -40.58
N GLN A 103 19.93 -9.03 -40.19
CA GLN A 103 18.80 -9.23 -41.10
C GLN A 103 17.44 -8.91 -40.44
N PRO A 104 17.00 -7.64 -40.47
CA PRO A 104 15.61 -7.26 -40.30
C PRO A 104 14.92 -7.20 -41.67
N GLU A 105 13.90 -8.04 -41.90
CA GLU A 105 12.93 -7.82 -42.98
C GLU A 105 11.98 -6.67 -42.58
N MET A 106 12.44 -5.43 -42.76
CA MET A 106 11.67 -4.21 -42.48
C MET A 106 10.83 -3.80 -43.71
N THR A 107 9.68 -4.44 -43.89
CA THR A 107 8.63 -3.94 -44.80
C THR A 107 7.77 -2.87 -44.13
N ASP A 108 8.39 -1.72 -43.81
CA ASP A 108 7.69 -0.43 -43.64
C ASP A 108 8.71 0.73 -43.52
N PRO A 109 8.44 1.92 -44.08
CA PRO A 109 9.30 3.08 -43.89
C PRO A 109 9.21 3.61 -42.44
N ILE A 110 10.27 3.38 -41.67
CA ILE A 110 10.36 3.79 -40.26
C ILE A 110 10.25 5.32 -40.15
N THR A 111 9.24 5.81 -39.43
CA THR A 111 9.05 7.25 -39.17
C THR A 111 10.08 7.79 -38.18
N GLU A 112 10.41 9.08 -38.29
CA GLU A 112 11.44 9.75 -37.48
C GLU A 112 11.20 9.65 -35.95
N GLU A 113 9.94 9.56 -35.54
CA GLU A 113 9.54 9.37 -34.14
C GLU A 113 9.95 7.98 -33.62
N LYS A 114 9.73 6.92 -34.40
CA LYS A 114 10.17 5.56 -34.05
C LYS A 114 11.69 5.45 -33.94
N LEU A 115 12.43 6.18 -34.78
CA LEU A 115 13.90 6.24 -34.67
C LEU A 115 14.37 6.89 -33.36
N LYS A 116 13.68 7.96 -32.91
CA LYS A 116 13.97 8.61 -31.62
C LYS A 116 13.59 7.72 -30.43
N GLU A 117 12.49 6.97 -30.54
CA GLU A 117 12.06 6.01 -29.51
C GLU A 117 13.06 4.84 -29.39
N ILE A 118 13.49 4.25 -30.51
CA ILE A 118 14.56 3.22 -30.54
C ILE A 118 15.89 3.77 -30.00
N GLN A 119 16.27 5.00 -30.38
CA GLN A 119 17.51 5.61 -29.87
C GLN A 119 17.46 5.83 -28.35
N LYS A 120 16.29 6.20 -27.80
CA LYS A 120 16.09 6.29 -26.36
C LYS A 120 16.14 4.91 -25.69
N GLU A 121 15.49 3.91 -26.27
CA GLU A 121 15.52 2.54 -25.75
C GLU A 121 16.95 2.00 -25.68
N ILE A 122 17.79 2.26 -26.69
CA ILE A 122 19.22 1.92 -26.67
C ILE A 122 19.94 2.59 -25.50
N GLN A 123 19.70 3.89 -25.23
CA GLN A 123 20.31 4.60 -24.10
C GLN A 123 19.84 4.08 -22.73
N ASP A 124 18.55 3.75 -22.60
CA ASP A 124 17.99 3.14 -21.39
C ASP A 124 18.58 1.72 -21.17
N GLN A 125 18.76 0.93 -22.25
CA GLN A 125 19.42 -0.39 -22.21
C GLN A 125 20.93 -0.30 -21.91
N GLU A 126 21.66 0.66 -22.49
CA GLU A 126 23.07 0.92 -22.18
C GLU A 126 23.28 1.27 -20.70
N THR A 127 22.39 2.10 -20.15
CA THR A 127 22.39 2.48 -18.72
C THR A 127 22.15 1.25 -17.84
N LEU A 128 21.21 0.38 -18.21
CA LEU A 128 20.93 -0.86 -17.50
C LEU A 128 22.11 -1.85 -17.57
N LEU A 129 22.76 -1.98 -18.74
CA LEU A 129 23.98 -2.77 -18.93
C LEU A 129 25.12 -2.29 -18.04
N GLN A 130 25.34 -0.97 -17.92
CA GLN A 130 26.34 -0.41 -17.01
C GLN A 130 26.02 -0.71 -15.54
N GLY A 131 24.73 -0.67 -15.15
CA GLY A 131 24.29 -1.08 -13.82
C GLY A 131 24.61 -2.55 -13.52
N TYR A 132 24.28 -3.46 -14.43
CA TYR A 132 24.64 -4.88 -14.30
C TYR A 132 26.15 -5.12 -14.30
N GLN A 133 26.93 -4.37 -15.10
CA GLN A 133 28.40 -4.44 -15.12
C GLN A 133 28.98 -4.12 -13.73
N GLN A 134 28.53 -3.04 -13.11
CA GLN A 134 28.98 -2.60 -11.78
C GLN A 134 28.59 -3.58 -10.67
N GLU A 135 27.36 -4.10 -10.70
CA GLU A 135 26.89 -5.08 -9.71
C GLU A 135 27.60 -6.43 -9.88
N ASN A 136 27.84 -6.89 -11.11
CA ASN A 136 28.66 -8.08 -11.38
C ASN A 136 30.09 -7.89 -10.84
N GLU A 137 30.73 -6.74 -11.06
CA GLU A 137 32.02 -6.43 -10.46
C GLU A 137 31.98 -6.48 -8.92
N ARG A 138 30.92 -5.94 -8.30
CA ARG A 138 30.73 -5.96 -6.84
C ARG A 138 30.59 -7.39 -6.33
N LEU A 139 29.82 -8.23 -7.01
CA LEU A 139 29.63 -9.65 -6.69
C LEU A 139 30.92 -10.45 -6.88
N TYR A 140 31.68 -10.25 -7.96
CA TYR A 140 32.99 -10.89 -8.15
C TYR A 140 33.98 -10.53 -7.03
N LYS A 141 34.01 -9.26 -6.59
CA LYS A 141 34.83 -8.81 -5.45
C LYS A 141 34.38 -9.50 -4.15
N GLN A 142 33.08 -9.61 -3.91
CA GLN A 142 32.51 -10.27 -2.73
C GLN A 142 32.78 -11.79 -2.70
N VAL A 143 32.62 -12.49 -3.84
CA VAL A 143 32.94 -13.93 -3.96
C VAL A 143 34.44 -14.18 -3.71
N LYS A 144 35.32 -13.32 -4.23
CA LYS A 144 36.77 -13.45 -4.03
C LYS A 144 37.19 -13.28 -2.56
N GLU A 145 36.56 -12.36 -1.83
CA GLU A 145 36.80 -12.22 -0.39
C GLU A 145 36.26 -13.42 0.40
N LEU A 146 35.06 -13.93 0.07
CA LEU A 146 34.51 -15.14 0.69
C LEU A 146 35.39 -16.37 0.43
N GLN A 147 35.95 -16.54 -0.76
CA GLN A 147 36.93 -17.59 -1.07
C GLN A 147 38.21 -17.43 -0.23
N LEU A 148 38.72 -16.21 -0.07
CA LEU A 148 39.89 -15.93 0.76
C LEU A 148 39.62 -16.21 2.25
N GLN A 149 38.43 -15.87 2.76
CA GLN A 149 38.02 -16.19 4.13
C GLN A 149 37.82 -17.69 4.34
N ASN A 150 37.21 -18.41 3.38
CA ASN A 150 37.06 -19.85 3.49
C ASN A 150 38.42 -20.56 3.48
N LYS A 151 39.36 -20.14 2.63
CA LYS A 151 40.74 -20.66 2.66
C LYS A 151 41.42 -20.42 4.03
N LYS A 152 41.28 -19.22 4.61
CA LYS A 152 41.77 -18.91 5.97
C LYS A 152 41.09 -19.76 7.07
N ASN A 153 39.86 -20.23 6.83
CA ASN A 153 39.15 -21.14 7.75
C ASN A 153 39.64 -22.59 7.61
N GLU A 154 39.88 -23.05 6.38
CA GLU A 154 40.48 -24.35 6.07
C GLU A 154 41.91 -24.44 6.60
N GLU A 155 42.74 -23.41 6.41
CA GLU A 155 44.09 -23.31 6.96
C GLU A 155 44.10 -23.33 8.50
N ARG A 156 43.07 -22.78 9.17
CA ARG A 156 42.90 -22.88 10.63
C ARG A 156 42.52 -24.29 11.07
N LYS A 157 41.47 -24.88 10.47
CA LYS A 157 41.02 -26.25 10.76
C LYS A 157 42.10 -27.29 10.48
N PHE A 158 42.93 -27.08 9.46
CA PHE A 158 44.06 -27.95 9.15
C PHE A 158 45.13 -27.91 10.25
N LYS A 159 45.50 -26.73 10.74
CA LYS A 159 46.46 -26.57 11.85
C LYS A 159 45.92 -27.14 13.17
N GLU A 160 44.64 -26.95 13.45
CA GLU A 160 43.95 -27.53 14.61
C GLU A 160 43.92 -29.07 14.55
N ASN A 161 43.58 -29.64 13.40
CA ASN A 161 43.62 -31.10 13.18
C ASN A 161 45.06 -31.65 13.28
N GLN A 162 46.05 -30.94 12.72
CA GLN A 162 47.47 -31.30 12.86
C GLN A 162 47.94 -31.28 14.32
N TYR A 163 47.49 -30.30 15.12
CA TYR A 163 47.75 -30.24 16.55
C TYR A 163 47.11 -31.44 17.28
N LEU A 164 45.82 -31.69 17.06
CA LEU A 164 45.10 -32.84 17.65
C LEU A 164 45.72 -34.18 17.27
N MET A 165 46.22 -34.36 16.03
CA MET A 165 46.98 -35.55 15.65
C MET A 165 48.28 -35.70 16.42
N SER A 166 49.02 -34.61 16.67
CA SER A 166 50.24 -34.63 17.48
C SER A 166 49.95 -34.93 18.96
N GLU A 167 48.85 -34.42 19.49
CA GLU A 167 48.39 -34.70 20.85
C GLU A 167 48.00 -36.17 21.01
N LEU A 168 47.17 -36.70 20.10
CA LEU A 168 46.79 -38.12 20.04
C LEU A 168 47.99 -39.05 19.86
N ALA A 169 49.01 -38.66 19.10
CA ALA A 169 50.27 -39.39 19.01
C ALA A 169 50.99 -39.43 20.36
N SER A 170 51.13 -38.29 21.05
CA SER A 170 51.77 -38.22 22.38
C SER A 170 51.01 -39.02 23.45
N LEU A 171 49.68 -39.09 23.37
CA LEU A 171 48.84 -39.89 24.28
C LEU A 171 49.00 -41.38 23.99
N ARG A 172 49.07 -41.80 22.72
CA ARG A 172 49.39 -43.18 22.33
C ARG A 172 50.78 -43.60 22.77
N GLU A 173 51.77 -42.72 22.66
CA GLU A 173 53.14 -42.98 23.12
C GLU A 173 53.17 -43.19 24.64
N LYS A 174 52.53 -42.31 25.42
CA LYS A 174 52.39 -42.48 26.89
C LYS A 174 51.70 -43.79 27.28
N MET A 175 50.65 -44.19 26.56
CA MET A 175 50.01 -45.50 26.78
C MET A 175 50.94 -46.67 26.45
N ALA A 176 51.72 -46.58 25.36
CA ALA A 176 52.72 -47.60 25.01
C ALA A 176 53.85 -47.69 26.06
N GLN A 177 54.32 -46.56 26.58
CA GLN A 177 55.32 -46.50 27.65
C GLN A 177 54.80 -47.12 28.96
N ASN A 178 53.56 -46.82 29.36
CA ASN A 178 52.92 -47.43 30.54
C ASN A 178 52.73 -48.95 30.38
N ASN A 179 52.40 -49.42 29.17
CA ASN A 179 52.29 -50.85 28.88
C ASN A 179 53.68 -51.52 28.92
N PHE A 180 54.74 -50.87 28.41
CA PHE A 180 56.11 -51.36 28.52
C PHE A 180 56.58 -51.48 29.99
N GLN A 181 56.21 -50.53 30.86
CA GLN A 181 56.45 -50.64 32.30
C GLN A 181 55.70 -51.80 32.97
N SER A 182 54.57 -52.21 32.41
CA SER A 182 53.81 -53.38 32.89
C SER A 182 54.39 -54.71 32.38
N GLN A 183 55.05 -54.71 31.22
CA GLN A 183 55.64 -55.90 30.60
C GLN A 183 56.95 -56.35 31.26
N LEU A 184 57.73 -55.42 31.83
CA LEU A 184 59.08 -55.67 32.37
C LEU A 184 59.11 -56.31 33.78
N VAL A 185 58.15 -57.19 34.09
CA VAL A 185 57.97 -57.78 35.44
C VAL A 185 57.78 -59.31 35.42
N GLN A 186 57.57 -59.94 34.25
CA GLN A 186 57.36 -61.39 34.14
C GLN A 186 58.55 -62.11 33.49
N ASP A 187 59.48 -62.60 34.33
CA ASP A 187 60.49 -63.60 33.95
C ASP A 187 60.86 -64.50 35.14
N SER A 188 60.04 -65.52 35.42
CA SER A 188 60.42 -66.79 36.10
C SER A 188 59.19 -67.70 36.29
N GLU A 189 59.35 -69.02 36.10
CA GLU A 189 58.24 -69.99 36.12
C GLU A 189 57.67 -70.25 37.53
N PRO A 190 56.34 -70.24 37.66
CA PRO A 190 55.64 -71.52 37.87
C PRO A 190 54.40 -71.71 36.94
N ILE A 191 54.65 -71.64 35.63
CA ILE A 191 53.65 -71.49 34.55
C ILE A 191 52.44 -72.44 34.65
N ARG A 192 52.61 -73.70 35.11
CA ARG A 192 51.55 -74.73 35.07
C ARG A 192 50.43 -74.55 36.11
N ASN A 193 50.70 -73.87 37.23
CA ASN A 193 49.68 -73.61 38.27
C ASN A 193 49.09 -72.20 38.15
N GLN A 194 49.86 -71.25 37.60
CA GLN A 194 49.36 -69.91 37.28
C GLN A 194 48.32 -69.97 36.16
N SER A 195 48.59 -70.67 35.04
CA SER A 195 47.68 -70.73 33.89
C SER A 195 46.26 -71.22 34.23
N PHE A 196 46.11 -72.14 35.19
CA PHE A 196 44.78 -72.59 35.65
C PHE A 196 44.08 -71.55 36.55
N SER A 197 44.84 -70.82 37.38
CA SER A 197 44.33 -69.71 38.19
C SER A 197 43.99 -68.48 37.33
N GLU A 198 44.75 -68.23 36.27
CA GLU A 198 44.52 -67.22 35.26
C GLU A 198 43.24 -67.55 34.48
N LEU A 199 43.11 -68.74 33.91
CA LEU A 199 41.89 -69.16 33.21
C LEU A 199 40.64 -69.11 34.11
N ILE A 200 40.76 -69.42 35.40
CA ILE A 200 39.67 -69.28 36.38
C ILE A 200 39.36 -67.81 36.72
N SER A 201 40.35 -66.91 36.71
CA SER A 201 40.12 -65.48 36.98
C SER A 201 39.63 -64.74 35.73
N GLU A 202 40.06 -65.13 34.53
CA GLU A 202 39.45 -64.77 33.25
C GLU A 202 38.00 -65.24 33.16
N LEU A 203 37.70 -66.49 33.51
CA LEU A 203 36.32 -67.00 33.55
C LEU A 203 35.43 -66.16 34.49
N ARG A 204 35.95 -65.80 35.68
CA ARG A 204 35.24 -64.89 36.62
C ARG A 204 35.14 -63.45 36.10
N ALA A 205 36.10 -62.99 35.30
CA ALA A 205 36.05 -61.67 34.67
C ALA A 205 35.00 -61.65 33.54
N ALA A 206 35.00 -62.66 32.68
CA ALA A 206 34.00 -62.86 31.64
C ALA A 206 32.59 -62.98 32.22
N GLN A 207 32.39 -63.75 33.30
CA GLN A 207 31.11 -63.81 34.01
C GLN A 207 30.69 -62.46 34.63
N LYS A 208 31.65 -61.65 35.09
CA LYS A 208 31.35 -60.29 35.58
C LYS A 208 30.94 -59.35 34.43
N GLU A 209 31.65 -59.36 33.32
CA GLU A 209 31.25 -58.59 32.13
C GLU A 209 29.92 -59.09 31.56
N GLU A 210 29.64 -60.39 31.56
CA GLU A 210 28.33 -60.96 31.22
C GLU A 210 27.22 -60.40 32.12
N THR A 211 27.40 -60.40 33.45
CA THR A 211 26.41 -59.79 34.36
C THR A 211 26.20 -58.29 34.13
N LYS A 212 27.28 -57.52 33.88
CA LYS A 212 27.20 -56.09 33.53
C LYS A 212 26.45 -55.87 32.22
N LEU A 213 26.76 -56.66 31.18
CA LEU A 213 26.09 -56.58 29.88
C LEU A 213 24.62 -56.96 29.98
N LEU A 214 24.24 -57.91 30.84
CA LEU A 214 22.85 -58.24 31.12
C LEU A 214 22.12 -57.08 31.86
N GLU A 215 22.78 -56.40 32.80
CA GLU A 215 22.25 -55.20 33.45
C GLU A 215 22.16 -54.00 32.50
N GLU A 216 23.10 -53.85 31.57
CA GLU A 216 23.08 -52.82 30.53
C GLU A 216 21.99 -53.09 29.48
N ILE A 217 21.84 -54.33 29.00
CA ILE A 217 20.70 -54.76 28.17
C ILE A 217 19.37 -54.53 28.89
N LYS A 218 19.32 -54.69 30.22
CA LYS A 218 18.12 -54.39 31.02
C LYS A 218 17.82 -52.89 31.07
N ARG A 219 18.83 -52.04 31.29
CA ARG A 219 18.68 -50.56 31.24
C ARG A 219 18.27 -50.08 29.85
N LEU A 220 18.98 -50.50 28.80
CA LEU A 220 18.67 -50.14 27.41
C LEU A 220 17.26 -50.57 26.98
N LYS A 221 16.70 -51.66 27.55
CA LYS A 221 15.29 -52.03 27.36
C LYS A 221 14.32 -51.08 28.06
N GLN A 222 14.65 -50.58 29.26
CA GLN A 222 13.85 -49.58 29.98
C GLN A 222 13.93 -48.22 29.30
N ASP A 223 15.13 -47.78 28.90
CA ASP A 223 15.36 -46.52 28.19
C ASP A 223 14.65 -46.52 26.83
N LYS A 224 14.69 -47.65 26.10
CA LYS A 224 13.90 -47.84 24.87
C LYS A 224 12.40 -47.67 25.13
N GLN A 225 11.86 -48.27 26.20
CA GLN A 225 10.43 -48.15 26.53
C GLN A 225 10.04 -46.71 26.89
N ALA A 226 10.90 -45.98 27.61
CA ALA A 226 10.69 -44.56 27.88
C ALA A 226 10.65 -43.74 26.57
N LEU A 227 11.64 -43.92 25.70
CA LEU A 227 11.71 -43.23 24.39
C LEU A 227 10.54 -43.59 23.46
N GLU A 228 10.00 -44.81 23.53
CA GLU A 228 8.78 -45.20 22.81
C GLU A 228 7.52 -44.48 23.34
N VAL A 229 7.42 -44.27 24.66
CA VAL A 229 6.35 -43.47 25.29
C VAL A 229 6.48 -41.99 24.93
N ASP A 230 7.68 -41.42 25.00
CA ASP A 230 7.96 -40.01 24.66
C ASP A 230 7.69 -39.73 23.18
N LEU A 231 8.12 -40.60 22.27
CA LEU A 231 7.74 -40.54 20.86
C LEU A 231 6.23 -40.66 20.65
N GLY A 232 5.53 -41.42 21.50
CA GLY A 232 4.08 -41.50 21.52
C GLY A 232 3.40 -40.20 21.97
N GLN A 233 4.00 -39.48 22.92
CA GLN A 233 3.52 -38.18 23.40
C GLN A 233 3.81 -37.05 22.40
N MET A 234 5.04 -36.94 21.91
CA MET A 234 5.43 -35.94 20.91
C MET A 234 4.59 -36.03 19.62
N LYS A 235 4.17 -37.24 19.21
CA LYS A 235 3.21 -37.42 18.10
C LYS A 235 1.83 -36.85 18.43
N ARG A 236 1.30 -37.12 19.63
CA ARG A 236 0.00 -36.58 20.10
C ARG A 236 0.01 -35.05 20.20
N GLU A 237 1.09 -34.47 20.73
CA GLU A 237 1.25 -33.02 20.84
C GLU A 237 1.38 -32.34 19.46
N ARG A 238 2.18 -32.92 18.56
CA ARG A 238 2.26 -32.50 17.15
C ARG A 238 0.88 -32.52 16.48
N ASP A 239 0.12 -33.59 16.67
CA ASP A 239 -1.18 -33.75 16.00
C ASP A 239 -2.26 -32.83 16.59
N LEU A 240 -2.18 -32.50 17.88
CA LEU A 240 -2.98 -31.45 18.52
C LEU A 240 -2.62 -30.05 18.01
N ALA A 241 -1.33 -29.73 17.90
CA ALA A 241 -0.88 -28.46 17.30
C ALA A 241 -1.30 -28.36 15.82
N ARG A 242 -1.28 -29.47 15.08
CA ARG A 242 -1.71 -29.53 13.68
C ARG A 242 -3.22 -29.29 13.51
N THR A 243 -4.07 -29.81 14.39
CA THR A 243 -5.52 -29.54 14.34
C THR A 243 -5.84 -28.11 14.76
N GLN A 244 -5.17 -27.56 15.78
CA GLN A 244 -5.30 -26.15 16.17
C GLN A 244 -4.88 -25.18 15.05
N LEU A 245 -3.79 -25.47 14.32
CA LEU A 245 -3.40 -24.69 13.14
C LEU A 245 -4.45 -24.77 12.03
N PHE A 246 -5.12 -25.92 11.87
CA PHE A 246 -6.15 -26.10 10.85
C PHE A 246 -7.44 -25.32 11.18
N SER A 247 -7.88 -25.30 12.44
CA SER A 247 -9.04 -24.51 12.87
C SER A 247 -8.76 -23.01 12.80
N ALA A 248 -7.63 -22.55 13.33
CA ALA A 248 -7.23 -21.14 13.31
C ALA A 248 -6.97 -20.61 11.88
N SER A 249 -6.52 -21.46 10.96
CA SER A 249 -6.43 -21.12 9.53
C SER A 249 -7.83 -21.02 8.89
N GLY A 250 -8.76 -21.90 9.28
CA GLY A 250 -10.16 -21.81 8.87
C GLY A 250 -10.81 -20.49 9.29
N GLU A 251 -10.72 -20.16 10.58
CA GLU A 251 -11.26 -18.93 11.18
C GLU A 251 -10.73 -17.67 10.47
N LYS A 252 -9.41 -17.53 10.32
CA LYS A 252 -8.78 -16.40 9.61
C LYS A 252 -9.21 -16.31 8.15
N ASN A 253 -9.41 -17.43 7.46
CA ASN A 253 -9.93 -17.44 6.10
C ASN A 253 -11.41 -17.01 6.00
N TYR A 254 -12.20 -17.14 7.07
CA TYR A 254 -13.53 -16.54 7.14
C TYR A 254 -13.48 -15.04 7.44
N GLU A 255 -12.61 -14.60 8.38
CA GLU A 255 -12.39 -13.18 8.67
C GLU A 255 -11.94 -12.41 7.42
N ILE A 256 -10.95 -12.93 6.68
CA ILE A 256 -10.46 -12.35 5.43
C ILE A 256 -11.61 -12.20 4.40
N LYS A 257 -12.44 -13.23 4.22
CA LYS A 257 -13.60 -13.16 3.31
C LYS A 257 -14.62 -12.09 3.71
N ILE A 258 -14.90 -11.93 5.00
CA ILE A 258 -15.81 -10.89 5.50
C ILE A 258 -15.22 -9.49 5.23
N MET A 259 -13.92 -9.31 5.45
CA MET A 259 -13.21 -8.06 5.13
C MET A 259 -13.23 -7.77 3.62
N GLU A 260 -12.88 -8.75 2.78
CA GLU A 260 -12.96 -8.62 1.32
C GLU A 260 -14.36 -8.22 0.84
N GLU A 261 -15.41 -8.85 1.37
CA GLU A 261 -16.78 -8.57 0.95
C GLU A 261 -17.24 -7.17 1.38
N SER A 262 -16.83 -6.70 2.56
CA SER A 262 -17.10 -5.32 2.99
C SER A 262 -16.35 -4.29 2.13
N TYR A 263 -15.08 -4.55 1.76
CA TYR A 263 -14.35 -3.68 0.83
C TYR A 263 -14.95 -3.69 -0.59
N LYS A 264 -15.45 -4.82 -1.11
CA LYS A 264 -16.20 -4.87 -2.38
C LYS A 264 -17.45 -3.98 -2.33
N GLN A 265 -18.18 -4.00 -1.21
CA GLN A 265 -19.35 -3.15 -1.00
C GLN A 265 -18.98 -1.66 -0.90
N GLU A 266 -17.91 -1.32 -0.18
CA GLU A 266 -17.40 0.06 -0.10
C GLU A 266 -16.95 0.58 -1.47
N ILE A 267 -16.18 -0.20 -2.23
CA ILE A 267 -15.76 0.14 -3.61
C ILE A 267 -16.99 0.33 -4.52
N SER A 268 -18.04 -0.49 -4.37
CA SER A 268 -19.31 -0.34 -5.12
C SER A 268 -20.03 0.98 -4.77
N ASN A 269 -20.09 1.33 -3.48
CA ASN A 269 -20.70 2.57 -3.01
C ASN A 269 -19.90 3.81 -3.44
N LEU A 270 -18.56 3.75 -3.39
CA LEU A 270 -17.67 4.81 -3.87
C LEU A 270 -17.79 4.99 -5.39
N LYS A 271 -17.88 3.90 -6.17
CA LYS A 271 -18.14 3.98 -7.62
C LYS A 271 -19.48 4.67 -7.93
N LYS A 272 -20.58 4.29 -7.26
CA LYS A 272 -21.89 4.94 -7.42
C LYS A 272 -21.84 6.44 -7.06
N ARG A 273 -21.12 6.79 -5.99
CA ARG A 273 -20.97 8.20 -5.57
C ARG A 273 -20.11 9.01 -6.55
N LEU A 274 -19.06 8.42 -7.11
CA LEU A 274 -18.24 9.04 -8.15
C LEU A 274 -19.02 9.23 -9.46
N GLN A 275 -19.83 8.24 -9.86
CA GLN A 275 -20.76 8.35 -10.98
C GLN A 275 -21.76 9.50 -10.75
N TRP A 276 -22.37 9.60 -9.57
CA TRP A 276 -23.28 10.70 -9.23
C TRP A 276 -22.62 12.08 -9.28
N TYR A 277 -21.35 12.20 -8.87
CA TYR A 277 -20.59 13.44 -9.03
C TYR A 277 -20.31 13.77 -10.51
N ALA A 278 -20.02 12.77 -11.35
CA ALA A 278 -19.85 12.97 -12.79
C ALA A 278 -21.16 13.40 -13.46
N GLU A 279 -22.28 12.70 -13.19
CA GLU A 279 -23.61 13.03 -13.71
C GLU A 279 -24.06 14.45 -13.31
N ASN A 280 -23.75 14.88 -12.08
CA ASN A 280 -24.00 16.25 -11.63
C ASN A 280 -23.11 17.29 -12.31
N GLN A 281 -21.82 16.99 -12.56
CA GLN A 281 -20.95 17.91 -13.32
C GLN A 281 -21.47 18.07 -14.75
N ASP A 282 -21.90 16.96 -15.35
CA ASP A 282 -22.55 16.91 -16.65
C ASP A 282 -23.84 17.77 -16.72
N LEU A 283 -24.57 17.91 -15.61
CA LEU A 283 -25.74 18.79 -15.51
C LEU A 283 -25.32 20.26 -15.33
N LEU A 284 -24.35 20.54 -14.45
CA LEU A 284 -23.81 21.88 -14.24
C LEU A 284 -23.18 22.47 -15.52
N ASP A 285 -22.50 21.65 -16.32
CA ASP A 285 -21.90 22.06 -17.58
C ASP A 285 -22.95 22.36 -18.66
N LYS A 286 -24.08 21.62 -18.67
CA LYS A 286 -25.26 21.91 -19.50
C LYS A 286 -25.90 23.24 -19.08
N ASP A 287 -26.14 23.46 -17.79
CA ASP A 287 -26.70 24.71 -17.28
C ASP A 287 -25.76 25.91 -17.55
N ALA A 288 -24.44 25.73 -17.42
CA ALA A 288 -23.45 26.74 -17.77
C ALA A 288 -23.47 27.05 -19.29
N ALA A 289 -23.66 26.05 -20.14
CA ALA A 289 -23.83 26.24 -21.58
C ALA A 289 -25.16 26.97 -21.92
N HIS A 290 -26.27 26.62 -21.27
CA HIS A 290 -27.53 27.33 -21.39
C HIS A 290 -27.41 28.80 -20.95
N LEU A 291 -26.79 29.08 -19.81
CA LEU A 291 -26.48 30.44 -19.35
C LEU A 291 -25.58 31.21 -20.31
N LYS A 292 -24.56 30.56 -20.90
CA LYS A 292 -23.67 31.18 -21.91
C LYS A 292 -24.44 31.54 -23.19
N ASN A 293 -25.39 30.71 -23.62
CA ASN A 293 -26.22 30.99 -24.78
C ASN A 293 -27.27 32.07 -24.49
N ALA A 294 -27.90 32.06 -23.32
CA ALA A 294 -28.80 33.12 -22.87
C ALA A 294 -28.10 34.49 -22.78
N LYS A 295 -26.86 34.53 -22.27
CA LYS A 295 -26.03 35.75 -22.25
C LYS A 295 -25.76 36.30 -23.66
N LYS A 296 -25.38 35.44 -24.62
CA LYS A 296 -25.22 35.84 -26.03
C LYS A 296 -26.51 36.41 -26.63
N GLU A 297 -27.68 35.84 -26.30
CA GLU A 297 -28.94 36.36 -26.80
C GLU A 297 -29.30 37.72 -26.19
N ILE A 298 -29.04 37.90 -24.89
CA ILE A 298 -29.15 39.20 -24.21
C ILE A 298 -28.19 40.23 -24.84
N GLU A 299 -26.99 39.83 -25.25
CA GLU A 299 -26.03 40.70 -25.97
C GLU A 299 -26.55 41.10 -27.36
N LYS A 300 -27.11 40.16 -28.14
CA LYS A 300 -27.77 40.50 -29.43
C LYS A 300 -28.94 41.45 -29.23
N LEU A 301 -29.80 41.18 -28.25
CA LEU A 301 -30.98 42.01 -27.96
C LEU A 301 -30.57 43.41 -27.47
N LYS A 302 -29.51 43.54 -26.67
CA LYS A 302 -28.90 44.84 -26.32
C LYS A 302 -28.43 45.59 -27.56
N LEU A 303 -27.70 44.95 -28.46
CA LEU A 303 -27.24 45.57 -29.72
C LEU A 303 -28.40 45.95 -30.66
N GLN A 304 -29.53 45.24 -30.62
CA GLN A 304 -30.74 45.63 -31.34
C GLN A 304 -31.42 46.84 -30.67
N VAL A 305 -31.55 46.86 -29.35
CA VAL A 305 -32.09 48.00 -28.59
C VAL A 305 -31.23 49.25 -28.79
N GLU A 306 -29.89 49.13 -28.80
CA GLU A 306 -28.96 50.24 -29.03
C GLU A 306 -29.06 50.82 -30.46
N LYS A 307 -29.29 49.96 -31.47
CA LYS A 307 -29.62 50.42 -32.83
C LYS A 307 -30.96 51.16 -32.86
N LEU A 308 -32.00 50.60 -32.23
CA LEU A 308 -33.32 51.23 -32.19
C LEU A 308 -33.32 52.56 -31.40
N THR A 309 -32.55 52.70 -30.32
CA THR A 309 -32.44 53.97 -29.59
C THR A 309 -31.62 55.02 -30.35
N THR A 310 -30.55 54.62 -31.04
CA THR A 310 -29.78 55.55 -31.90
C THR A 310 -30.58 55.97 -33.14
N GLU A 311 -31.32 55.05 -33.77
CA GLU A 311 -32.27 55.36 -34.86
C GLU A 311 -33.40 56.30 -34.39
N ALA A 312 -34.04 56.02 -33.25
CA ALA A 312 -35.07 56.89 -32.68
C ALA A 312 -34.52 58.27 -32.27
N GLY A 313 -33.29 58.33 -31.73
CA GLY A 313 -32.58 59.57 -31.44
C GLY A 313 -32.32 60.39 -32.70
N ASN A 314 -31.85 59.75 -33.78
CA ASN A 314 -31.63 60.37 -35.08
C ASN A 314 -32.94 60.87 -35.70
N GLN A 315 -34.02 60.09 -35.64
CA GLN A 315 -35.35 60.53 -36.09
C GLN A 315 -35.85 61.74 -35.27
N SER A 316 -35.69 61.74 -33.95
CA SER A 316 -36.04 62.87 -33.08
C SER A 316 -35.23 64.13 -33.41
N ALA A 317 -33.92 63.99 -33.67
CA ALA A 317 -33.07 65.09 -34.10
C ALA A 317 -33.48 65.62 -35.49
N GLN A 318 -33.80 64.74 -36.44
CA GLN A 318 -34.26 65.11 -37.77
C GLN A 318 -35.63 65.80 -37.75
N GLN A 319 -36.56 65.36 -36.90
CA GLN A 319 -37.83 66.06 -36.64
C GLN A 319 -37.57 67.43 -36.03
N LYS A 320 -36.77 67.54 -34.97
CA LYS A 320 -36.40 68.83 -34.34
C LYS A 320 -35.75 69.78 -35.35
N LYS A 321 -34.95 69.28 -36.29
CA LYS A 321 -34.42 70.08 -37.41
C LYS A 321 -35.56 70.58 -38.31
N ARG A 322 -36.42 69.69 -38.83
CA ARG A 322 -37.58 70.09 -39.65
C ARG A 322 -38.52 71.10 -38.96
N TRP A 323 -38.68 71.03 -37.64
CA TRP A 323 -39.44 72.03 -36.87
C TRP A 323 -38.73 73.39 -36.80
N LYS A 324 -37.40 73.41 -36.63
CA LYS A 324 -36.60 74.65 -36.69
C LYS A 324 -36.60 75.26 -38.09
N ASP A 325 -36.42 74.43 -39.13
CA ASP A 325 -36.41 74.86 -40.53
C ASP A 325 -37.75 75.53 -40.87
N ARG A 326 -38.89 74.87 -40.57
CA ARG A 326 -40.24 75.46 -40.70
C ARG A 326 -40.44 76.75 -39.92
N ALA A 327 -39.87 76.87 -38.72
CA ALA A 327 -39.99 78.09 -37.90
C ALA A 327 -39.15 79.25 -38.47
N ALA A 328 -38.02 78.96 -39.12
CA ALA A 328 -37.25 79.94 -39.88
C ALA A 328 -37.99 80.36 -41.17
N ASP A 329 -38.57 79.41 -41.89
CA ASP A 329 -39.39 79.68 -43.08
C ASP A 329 -40.63 80.51 -42.73
N ALA A 330 -41.33 80.18 -41.64
CA ALA A 330 -42.49 80.94 -41.16
C ALA A 330 -42.14 82.38 -40.76
N LYS A 331 -40.99 82.60 -40.09
CA LYS A 331 -40.47 83.95 -39.85
C LYS A 331 -40.17 84.68 -41.17
N ARG A 332 -39.50 84.01 -42.11
CA ARG A 332 -39.17 84.59 -43.41
C ARG A 332 -40.40 84.98 -44.23
N ILE A 333 -41.50 84.21 -44.11
CA ILE A 333 -42.80 84.56 -44.68
C ILE A 333 -43.37 85.81 -43.98
N GLN A 334 -43.35 85.86 -42.65
CA GLN A 334 -43.80 87.04 -41.88
C GLN A 334 -42.97 88.30 -42.21
N ASP A 335 -41.66 88.17 -42.38
CA ASP A 335 -40.77 89.26 -42.78
C ASP A 335 -41.10 89.77 -44.21
N LEU A 336 -41.39 88.84 -45.14
CA LEU A 336 -41.83 89.17 -46.50
C LEU A 336 -43.23 89.81 -46.52
N GLU A 337 -44.16 89.36 -45.67
CA GLU A 337 -45.48 89.98 -45.50
C GLU A 337 -45.36 91.41 -44.96
N GLN A 338 -44.46 91.66 -44.00
CA GLN A 338 -44.15 93.03 -43.56
C GLN A 338 -43.51 93.86 -44.67
N GLN A 339 -42.58 93.31 -45.45
CA GLN A 339 -41.98 94.01 -46.60
C GLN A 339 -43.05 94.41 -47.63
N LEU A 340 -43.98 93.52 -47.96
CA LEU A 340 -45.11 93.83 -48.86
C LEU A 340 -46.05 94.90 -48.27
N GLN A 341 -46.27 94.94 -46.96
CA GLN A 341 -47.01 96.03 -46.31
C GLN A 341 -46.26 97.36 -46.38
N TYR A 342 -44.93 97.36 -46.19
CA TYR A 342 -44.11 98.57 -46.35
C TYR A 342 -44.05 99.05 -47.82
N GLU A 343 -44.00 98.16 -48.80
CA GLU A 343 -44.07 98.50 -50.23
C GLU A 343 -45.44 99.07 -50.61
N GLN A 344 -46.55 98.48 -50.12
CA GLN A 344 -47.89 99.04 -50.30
C GLN A 344 -48.01 100.44 -49.67
N ARG A 345 -47.41 100.64 -48.48
CA ARG A 345 -47.36 101.93 -47.80
C ARG A 345 -46.48 102.96 -48.53
N LEU A 346 -45.40 102.52 -49.16
CA LEU A 346 -44.59 103.34 -50.07
C LEU A 346 -45.42 103.79 -51.28
N ILE A 347 -46.17 102.89 -51.93
CA ILE A 347 -47.03 103.24 -53.07
C ILE A 347 -48.17 104.21 -52.67
N GLU A 348 -48.71 104.11 -51.45
CA GLU A 348 -49.60 105.16 -50.90
C GLU A 348 -48.87 106.50 -50.72
N LEU A 349 -47.68 106.48 -50.13
CA LEU A 349 -46.89 107.69 -49.88
C LEU A 349 -46.40 108.34 -51.18
N GLU A 350 -46.07 107.57 -52.22
CA GLU A 350 -45.71 108.06 -53.55
C GLU A 350 -46.89 108.70 -54.27
N LYS A 351 -48.10 108.14 -54.16
CA LYS A 351 -49.33 108.80 -54.64
C LYS A 351 -49.58 110.13 -53.91
N LEU A 352 -49.37 110.16 -52.59
CA LEU A 352 -49.44 111.39 -51.81
C LEU A 352 -48.31 112.38 -52.16
N LEU A 353 -47.11 111.91 -52.49
CA LEU A 353 -45.99 112.75 -52.92
C LEU A 353 -46.27 113.36 -54.30
N ALA A 354 -46.76 112.56 -55.25
CA ALA A 354 -47.21 113.02 -56.57
C ALA A 354 -48.32 114.07 -56.46
N SER A 355 -49.21 113.97 -55.46
CA SER A 355 -50.21 115.00 -55.17
C SER A 355 -49.66 116.30 -54.54
N LYS A 356 -48.41 116.26 -54.03
CA LYS A 356 -47.72 117.41 -53.39
C LYS A 356 -46.61 118.02 -54.24
N LEU A 357 -46.07 117.32 -55.23
CA LEU A 357 -44.92 117.73 -56.06
C LEU A 357 -45.28 118.77 -57.14
N MET A 358 -46.14 119.74 -56.81
CA MET A 358 -46.63 120.80 -57.70
C MET A 358 -46.41 122.22 -57.11
N ASN A 359 -45.48 122.37 -56.17
CA ASN A 359 -44.99 123.67 -55.70
C ASN A 359 -43.46 123.67 -55.55
N GLU A 360 -42.84 124.82 -55.85
CA GLU A 360 -41.42 124.96 -56.17
C GLU A 360 -40.47 125.18 -54.96
N PRO A 361 -39.12 125.13 -55.15
CA PRO A 361 -38.21 124.67 -54.10
C PRO A 361 -37.02 125.61 -53.78
N GLN A 362 -36.02 125.05 -53.08
CA GLN A 362 -34.57 125.29 -53.26
C GLN A 362 -33.88 126.36 -52.38
N LYS A 363 -32.53 126.24 -52.34
CA LYS A 363 -31.49 127.22 -51.88
C LYS A 363 -31.14 127.17 -50.37
N LEU A 364 -29.87 127.35 -49.93
CA LEU A 364 -28.61 127.63 -50.66
C LEU A 364 -27.33 127.18 -49.90
N HIS A 365 -26.22 127.08 -50.65
CA HIS A 365 -24.77 126.97 -50.35
C HIS A 365 -24.19 126.89 -48.91
N ASP A 366 -23.18 126.01 -48.80
CA ASP A 366 -21.84 126.16 -48.19
C ASP A 366 -21.55 127.14 -47.04
N ASN A 367 -20.82 126.63 -46.04
CA ASN A 367 -19.91 127.43 -45.22
C ASN A 367 -18.57 126.70 -44.98
N LYS A 368 -17.60 126.88 -45.89
CA LYS A 368 -16.27 126.22 -45.86
C LYS A 368 -15.30 126.80 -44.81
N CYS A 369 -15.83 127.21 -43.66
CA CYS A 369 -15.10 127.80 -42.54
C CYS A 369 -15.29 127.04 -41.21
N GLY A 370 -16.18 126.03 -41.15
CA GLY A 370 -16.32 125.14 -39.98
C GLY A 370 -15.36 123.94 -39.98
N PHE A 371 -14.77 123.60 -41.14
CA PHE A 371 -14.00 122.36 -41.33
C PHE A 371 -12.81 122.23 -40.37
N THR A 372 -12.01 123.29 -40.21
CA THR A 372 -10.81 123.29 -39.33
C THR A 372 -11.13 123.43 -37.83
N ALA A 373 -12.41 123.57 -37.46
CA ALA A 373 -12.90 123.39 -36.08
C ALA A 373 -13.35 121.93 -35.87
N LEU A 374 -14.20 121.44 -36.77
CA LEU A 374 -14.65 120.05 -36.80
C LEU A 374 -13.49 119.05 -36.88
N GLU A 375 -12.40 119.33 -37.60
CA GLU A 375 -11.21 118.48 -37.64
C GLU A 375 -10.51 118.35 -36.26
N ARG A 376 -10.55 119.39 -35.42
CA ARG A 376 -10.01 119.34 -34.05
C ARG A 376 -10.96 118.69 -33.07
N GLU A 377 -12.26 118.95 -33.19
CA GLU A 377 -13.29 118.26 -32.40
C GLU A 377 -13.27 116.76 -32.68
N LEU A 378 -13.18 116.37 -33.97
CA LEU A 378 -13.10 114.99 -34.43
C LEU A 378 -11.73 114.34 -34.12
N HIS A 379 -10.64 115.10 -33.98
CA HIS A 379 -9.38 114.59 -33.41
C HIS A 379 -9.52 114.35 -31.90
N ASN A 380 -10.13 115.27 -31.16
CA ASN A 380 -10.36 115.11 -29.72
C ASN A 380 -11.29 113.93 -29.43
N GLU A 381 -12.37 113.75 -30.20
CA GLU A 381 -13.22 112.55 -30.15
C GLU A 381 -12.43 111.29 -30.49
N ARG A 382 -11.60 111.28 -31.54
CA ARG A 382 -10.75 110.11 -31.85
C ARG A 382 -9.79 109.78 -30.70
N GLU A 383 -9.31 110.77 -29.95
CA GLU A 383 -8.41 110.55 -28.83
C GLU A 383 -9.15 110.07 -27.57
N THR A 384 -10.36 110.58 -27.27
CA THR A 384 -11.21 110.02 -26.20
C THR A 384 -11.73 108.62 -26.56
N TYR A 385 -12.04 108.35 -27.83
CA TYR A 385 -12.31 107.00 -28.33
C TYR A 385 -11.07 106.10 -28.22
N HIS A 386 -9.87 106.60 -28.49
CA HIS A 386 -8.63 105.82 -28.34
C HIS A 386 -8.34 105.49 -26.86
N ILE A 387 -8.61 106.42 -25.94
CA ILE A 387 -8.50 106.19 -24.49
C ILE A 387 -9.56 105.20 -23.99
N THR A 388 -10.82 105.35 -24.40
CA THR A 388 -11.88 104.39 -24.01
C THR A 388 -11.67 103.00 -24.62
N ILE A 389 -11.18 102.89 -25.86
CA ILE A 389 -10.75 101.61 -26.44
C ILE A 389 -9.60 100.99 -25.64
N LYS A 390 -8.59 101.77 -25.22
CA LYS A 390 -7.51 101.28 -24.34
C LYS A 390 -8.02 100.79 -22.99
N ASN A 391 -8.94 101.51 -22.37
CA ASN A 391 -9.56 101.11 -21.11
C ASN A 391 -10.41 99.83 -21.26
N LEU A 392 -11.18 99.73 -22.34
CA LEU A 392 -11.93 98.51 -22.66
C LEU A 392 -11.00 97.33 -22.99
N GLN A 393 -9.84 97.58 -23.60
CA GLN A 393 -8.82 96.54 -23.83
C GLN A 393 -8.20 96.04 -22.52
N THR A 394 -7.88 96.92 -21.56
CA THR A 394 -7.40 96.49 -20.23
C THR A 394 -8.49 95.82 -19.40
N GLU A 395 -9.75 96.23 -19.54
CA GLU A 395 -10.89 95.57 -18.91
C GLU A 395 -11.17 94.19 -19.53
N ILE A 396 -11.08 94.03 -20.85
CA ILE A 396 -11.16 92.73 -21.53
C ILE A 396 -10.05 91.79 -21.06
N GLU A 397 -8.80 92.27 -20.95
CA GLU A 397 -7.69 91.43 -20.49
C GLU A 397 -7.85 91.05 -19.00
N ASN A 398 -8.31 91.97 -18.15
CA ASN A 398 -8.68 91.68 -16.75
C ASN A 398 -9.84 90.66 -16.64
N LEU A 399 -10.88 90.77 -17.47
CA LEU A 399 -12.02 89.84 -17.50
C LEU A 399 -11.63 88.46 -18.07
N LYS A 400 -10.64 88.42 -18.96
CA LYS A 400 -10.03 87.21 -19.52
C LYS A 400 -9.16 86.50 -18.47
N ASP A 401 -8.43 87.25 -17.64
CA ASP A 401 -7.69 86.70 -16.50
C ASP A 401 -8.62 86.27 -15.35
N GLN A 402 -9.73 86.97 -15.10
CA GLN A 402 -10.79 86.44 -14.23
C GLN A 402 -11.40 85.16 -14.78
N ASN A 403 -11.64 85.08 -16.09
CA ASN A 403 -12.12 83.85 -16.73
C ASN A 403 -11.12 82.70 -16.67
N SER A 404 -9.80 82.96 -16.81
CA SER A 404 -8.78 81.90 -16.69
C SER A 404 -8.71 81.35 -15.26
N GLN A 405 -8.81 82.21 -14.25
CA GLN A 405 -8.89 81.82 -12.83
C GLN A 405 -10.21 81.09 -12.50
N LEU A 406 -11.35 81.58 -13.01
CA LEU A 406 -12.65 80.92 -12.84
C LEU A 406 -12.68 79.55 -13.53
N LYS A 407 -12.08 79.42 -14.72
CA LYS A 407 -11.99 78.14 -15.42
C LYS A 407 -11.12 77.12 -14.67
N LEU A 408 -9.97 77.53 -14.12
CA LEU A 408 -9.15 76.69 -13.24
C LEU A 408 -9.85 76.32 -11.92
N ARG A 409 -10.84 77.11 -11.48
CA ARG A 409 -11.70 76.80 -10.34
C ARG A 409 -12.81 75.82 -10.72
N SER A 410 -13.46 76.01 -11.87
CA SER A 410 -14.47 75.11 -12.45
C SER A 410 -13.90 73.73 -12.71
N GLU A 411 -12.77 73.62 -13.43
CA GLU A 411 -12.12 72.34 -13.73
C GLU A 411 -11.64 71.56 -12.49
N ARG A 412 -11.63 72.21 -11.30
CA ARG A 412 -11.41 71.57 -9.99
C ARG A 412 -12.70 71.26 -9.23
N SER A 413 -13.76 72.08 -9.31
CA SER A 413 -15.06 71.75 -8.71
C SER A 413 -15.76 70.64 -9.47
N ASP A 414 -15.72 70.70 -10.81
CA ASP A 414 -16.64 69.96 -11.66
C ASP A 414 -16.23 68.49 -11.72
N LYS A 415 -14.93 68.19 -11.84
CA LYS A 415 -14.39 66.83 -11.69
C LYS A 415 -14.72 66.22 -10.32
N HIS A 416 -14.55 66.99 -9.25
CA HIS A 416 -14.84 66.51 -7.89
C HIS A 416 -16.34 66.30 -7.65
N LEU A 417 -17.21 67.11 -8.26
CA LEU A 417 -18.66 66.94 -8.21
C LEU A 417 -19.13 65.77 -9.09
N GLU A 418 -18.55 65.59 -10.27
CA GLU A 418 -18.87 64.49 -11.19
C GLU A 418 -18.41 63.15 -10.60
N ASP A 419 -17.18 63.05 -10.07
CA ASP A 419 -16.70 61.91 -9.29
C ASP A 419 -17.62 61.59 -8.09
N GLN A 420 -18.09 62.61 -7.37
CA GLN A 420 -19.02 62.43 -6.24
C GLN A 420 -20.41 61.99 -6.68
N VAL A 421 -20.95 62.51 -7.79
CA VAL A 421 -22.26 62.14 -8.34
C VAL A 421 -22.23 60.74 -8.95
N GLU A 422 -21.17 60.38 -9.69
CA GLU A 422 -20.95 59.01 -10.17
C GLU A 422 -20.85 58.05 -8.99
N GLN A 423 -20.01 58.34 -7.99
CA GLN A 423 -19.84 57.51 -6.80
C GLN A 423 -21.15 57.41 -5.98
N ALA A 424 -21.93 58.49 -5.88
CA ALA A 424 -23.25 58.46 -5.25
C ALA A 424 -24.25 57.60 -6.05
N SER A 425 -24.23 57.68 -7.38
CA SER A 425 -25.07 56.84 -8.26
C SER A 425 -24.69 55.36 -8.20
N ALA A 426 -23.40 55.04 -8.00
CA ALA A 426 -22.90 53.69 -7.81
C ALA A 426 -23.30 53.14 -6.44
N LYS A 427 -23.14 53.95 -5.37
CA LYS A 427 -23.63 53.62 -4.01
C LYS A 427 -25.15 53.41 -4.00
N ALA A 428 -25.93 54.26 -4.69
CA ALA A 428 -27.38 54.10 -4.80
C ALA A 428 -27.78 52.83 -5.59
N ARG A 429 -27.04 52.48 -6.65
CA ARG A 429 -27.22 51.21 -7.37
C ARG A 429 -26.90 50.00 -6.51
N LEU A 430 -25.83 50.04 -5.70
CA LEU A 430 -25.50 48.99 -4.74
C LEU A 430 -26.56 48.85 -3.64
N VAL A 431 -27.10 49.95 -3.11
CA VAL A 431 -28.20 49.91 -2.13
C VAL A 431 -29.45 49.28 -2.73
N LYS A 432 -29.84 49.64 -3.97
CA LYS A 432 -30.97 48.99 -4.67
C LYS A 432 -30.73 47.49 -4.88
N LEU A 433 -29.56 47.10 -5.39
CA LEU A 433 -29.23 45.70 -5.60
C LEU A 433 -29.23 44.89 -4.29
N ASN A 434 -28.77 45.49 -3.19
CA ASN A 434 -28.81 44.87 -1.86
C ASN A 434 -30.24 44.78 -1.30
N GLN A 435 -31.09 45.79 -1.57
CA GLN A 435 -32.52 45.75 -1.23
C GLN A 435 -33.24 44.63 -2.01
N GLU A 436 -32.97 44.50 -3.32
CA GLU A 436 -33.48 43.44 -4.18
C GLU A 436 -33.00 42.06 -3.70
N LEU A 437 -31.70 41.93 -3.35
CA LEU A 437 -31.14 40.72 -2.77
C LEU A 437 -31.84 40.35 -1.45
N VAL A 438 -32.07 41.31 -0.55
CA VAL A 438 -32.83 41.10 0.70
C VAL A 438 -34.29 40.68 0.43
N THR A 439 -34.96 41.26 -0.58
CA THR A 439 -36.31 40.81 -0.95
C THR A 439 -36.30 39.39 -1.53
N LYS A 440 -35.32 39.05 -2.36
CA LYS A 440 -35.17 37.70 -2.92
C LYS A 440 -34.75 36.67 -1.86
N SER A 441 -33.94 37.04 -0.87
CA SER A 441 -33.65 36.19 0.29
C SER A 441 -34.88 35.95 1.15
N LYS A 442 -35.76 36.94 1.33
CA LYS A 442 -37.07 36.74 2.01
C LYS A 442 -37.99 35.83 1.20
N GLU A 443 -38.11 36.05 -0.10
CA GLU A 443 -38.90 35.21 -1.02
C GLU A 443 -38.39 33.76 -1.02
N ILE A 444 -37.07 33.54 -1.04
CA ILE A 444 -36.46 32.21 -0.87
C ILE A 444 -36.74 31.63 0.52
N GLN A 445 -36.71 32.44 1.59
CA GLN A 445 -37.03 31.98 2.94
C GLN A 445 -38.51 31.59 3.07
N ASP A 446 -39.42 32.34 2.46
CA ASP A 446 -40.86 32.06 2.46
C ASP A 446 -41.20 30.86 1.57
N LEU A 447 -40.56 30.73 0.41
CA LEU A 447 -40.60 29.50 -0.39
C LEU A 447 -40.05 28.30 0.39
N THR A 448 -38.98 28.47 1.17
CA THR A 448 -38.45 27.41 2.06
C THR A 448 -39.47 27.04 3.13
N LYS A 449 -40.15 28.01 3.76
CA LYS A 449 -41.25 27.75 4.70
C LYS A 449 -42.40 26.99 4.02
N THR A 450 -42.78 27.32 2.79
CA THR A 450 -43.85 26.59 2.06
C THR A 450 -43.42 25.18 1.66
N VAL A 451 -42.16 24.97 1.29
CA VAL A 451 -41.60 23.63 1.07
C VAL A 451 -41.59 22.84 2.38
N GLU A 452 -41.25 23.46 3.51
CA GLU A 452 -41.34 22.80 4.81
C GLU A 452 -42.79 22.51 5.26
N THR A 453 -43.77 23.40 5.00
CA THR A 453 -45.18 23.12 5.31
C THR A 453 -45.68 21.97 4.44
N LEU A 454 -45.44 22.00 3.13
CA LEU A 454 -45.80 20.91 2.22
C LEU A 454 -45.09 19.59 2.59
N GLN A 455 -43.84 19.63 3.09
CA GLN A 455 -43.18 18.45 3.64
C GLN A 455 -43.75 18.02 5.01
N ARG A 456 -44.16 18.95 5.88
CA ARG A 456 -44.83 18.63 7.17
C ARG A 456 -46.23 18.06 6.94
N GLU A 457 -46.98 18.56 5.97
CA GLU A 457 -48.25 18.01 5.50
C GLU A 457 -48.04 16.65 4.83
N ARG A 458 -47.05 16.50 3.94
CA ARG A 458 -46.71 15.18 3.35
C ARG A 458 -46.30 14.16 4.43
N ARG A 459 -45.57 14.58 5.47
CA ARG A 459 -45.28 13.72 6.63
C ARG A 459 -46.55 13.40 7.43
N ARG A 460 -47.43 14.38 7.67
CA ARG A 460 -48.71 14.19 8.39
C ARG A 460 -49.63 13.23 7.63
N MET A 461 -49.85 13.45 6.33
CA MET A 461 -50.61 12.57 5.42
C MET A 461 -50.03 11.15 5.29
N LEU A 462 -48.77 10.92 5.67
CA LEU A 462 -48.15 9.59 5.76
C LEU A 462 -48.26 8.96 7.16
N CYS A 463 -48.47 9.76 8.22
CA CYS A 463 -48.78 9.29 9.57
C CYS A 463 -50.27 8.98 9.74
N ASP A 464 -51.14 9.85 9.21
CA ASP A 464 -52.61 9.82 9.40
C ASP A 464 -53.28 8.60 8.72
N GLN A 465 -52.54 7.82 7.91
CA GLN A 465 -53.00 6.50 7.45
C GLN A 465 -52.96 5.41 8.54
N ASN A 466 -52.39 5.68 9.72
CA ASN A 466 -52.15 4.68 10.77
C ASN A 466 -52.71 5.02 12.17
N SER A 467 -53.76 5.85 12.27
CA SER A 467 -54.63 5.86 13.47
C SER A 467 -56.00 6.52 13.25
N ASN A 468 -57.06 5.72 13.24
CA ASN A 468 -58.40 6.21 13.63
C ASN A 468 -58.46 6.27 15.16
N ASP A 469 -58.81 7.42 15.76
CA ASP A 469 -59.99 7.49 16.65
C ASP A 469 -60.44 8.93 16.98
N LYS A 470 -61.65 9.05 17.56
CA LYS A 470 -62.39 10.30 17.78
C LYS A 470 -61.80 11.22 18.87
N ALA A 471 -62.05 12.54 18.77
CA ALA A 471 -62.75 13.35 19.78
C ALA A 471 -63.00 14.81 19.31
N ASP A 472 -64.02 15.47 19.88
CA ASP A 472 -64.43 16.85 19.58
C ASP A 472 -64.01 17.87 20.67
N ASN A 473 -64.17 19.17 20.31
CA ASN A 473 -64.56 20.32 21.16
C ASN A 473 -63.52 21.10 22.00
N SER A 474 -63.95 22.33 22.35
CA SER A 474 -63.40 23.31 23.31
C SER A 474 -62.17 24.13 22.85
N GLU A 475 -62.10 25.48 22.95
CA GLU A 475 -63.10 26.54 23.24
C GLU A 475 -62.59 27.95 22.84
N LYS A 476 -63.53 28.95 22.84
CA LYS A 476 -63.45 30.41 23.21
C LYS A 476 -62.06 31.09 23.35
N SER A 477 -61.82 32.38 23.06
CA SER A 477 -62.61 33.57 22.60
C SER A 477 -61.59 34.69 22.19
N THR A 478 -61.84 35.97 21.85
CA THR A 478 -62.98 36.94 21.79
C THR A 478 -62.65 37.95 20.63
N GLU A 479 -63.53 38.79 20.05
CA GLU A 479 -64.11 40.07 20.54
C GLU A 479 -63.03 41.09 20.98
N ILE A 480 -62.90 42.32 20.44
CA ILE A 480 -63.87 43.42 20.20
C ILE A 480 -63.44 44.21 18.93
N LEU A 481 -64.29 44.43 17.91
CA LEU A 481 -65.05 45.67 17.54
C LEU A 481 -64.20 46.97 17.41
N GLN A 482 -64.43 47.97 16.54
CA GLN A 482 -65.32 48.26 15.39
C GLN A 482 -64.87 49.63 14.79
N ASP A 483 -65.32 50.18 13.65
CA ASP A 483 -65.91 49.69 12.39
C ASP A 483 -65.71 50.80 11.32
N THR A 484 -66.09 50.54 10.07
CA THR A 484 -66.18 51.59 9.02
C THR A 484 -67.60 52.19 8.94
N SER A 485 -67.72 53.44 8.49
CA SER A 485 -68.78 53.90 7.56
C SER A 485 -68.70 55.41 7.27
N ALA A 486 -69.43 55.87 6.25
CA ALA A 486 -69.51 57.27 5.83
C ALA A 486 -70.96 57.69 5.50
N THR A 487 -71.28 58.97 5.71
CA THR A 487 -72.38 59.74 5.08
C THR A 487 -72.08 61.22 5.33
N ASP A 488 -71.93 62.08 4.31
CA ASP A 488 -72.97 62.70 3.46
C ASP A 488 -73.90 63.68 4.20
N LYS A 489 -73.73 64.98 3.89
CA LYS A 489 -74.83 65.96 3.75
C LYS A 489 -74.39 67.20 2.97
N ARG A 490 -75.37 67.91 2.40
CA ARG A 490 -75.24 68.90 1.31
C ARG A 490 -75.61 70.34 1.75
N LYS A 491 -75.35 71.30 0.85
CA LYS A 491 -75.85 72.70 0.77
C LYS A 491 -75.07 73.74 1.61
N SER A 492 -74.94 75.02 1.22
CA SER A 492 -75.53 75.75 0.07
C SER A 492 -74.65 76.91 -0.45
N SER A 493 -74.63 77.10 -1.78
CA SER A 493 -74.59 78.35 -2.59
C SER A 493 -74.06 79.68 -1.99
N ASN A 494 -73.15 80.35 -2.72
CA ASN A 494 -73.50 81.55 -3.53
C ASN A 494 -72.42 81.93 -4.57
N HIS A 495 -72.83 82.61 -5.64
CA HIS A 495 -72.04 83.13 -6.79
C HIS A 495 -71.21 84.37 -6.39
N GLU A 496 -70.01 84.64 -6.94
CA GLU A 496 -69.68 85.33 -8.23
C GLU A 496 -70.35 86.71 -8.45
N PRO A 497 -69.74 87.65 -9.21
CA PRO A 497 -68.32 87.90 -9.53
C PRO A 497 -67.93 89.41 -9.40
N PHE A 498 -66.78 89.83 -9.96
CA PHE A 498 -66.38 91.25 -10.11
C PHE A 498 -67.29 92.06 -11.06
N PRO A 499 -67.45 93.38 -10.82
CA PRO A 499 -67.61 94.35 -11.92
C PRO A 499 -66.74 95.63 -11.82
N ASN A 500 -66.61 96.25 -12.99
CA ASN A 500 -65.69 97.32 -13.39
C ASN A 500 -65.96 98.74 -12.87
N THR A 501 -65.01 99.62 -13.19
CA THR A 501 -65.06 101.10 -13.22
C THR A 501 -66.23 101.73 -13.99
N ILE A 502 -66.83 102.77 -13.38
CA ILE A 502 -67.49 104.01 -13.89
C ILE A 502 -67.59 104.87 -12.61
N ASP A 503 -67.07 106.09 -12.41
CA ASP A 503 -66.88 107.31 -13.24
C ASP A 503 -68.16 108.06 -13.63
N GLU A 504 -68.81 108.72 -12.65
CA GLU A 504 -69.45 110.02 -12.91
C GLU A 504 -69.60 110.86 -11.61
N LYS A 505 -69.84 112.18 -11.76
CA LYS A 505 -69.79 113.16 -10.67
C LYS A 505 -71.17 113.57 -10.17
N ILE A 506 -71.37 113.56 -8.85
CA ILE A 506 -72.29 114.50 -8.18
C ILE A 506 -71.55 115.12 -6.98
N TYR A 507 -71.10 116.36 -7.13
CA TYR A 507 -70.48 117.13 -6.06
C TYR A 507 -71.57 117.83 -5.21
N GLN A 508 -71.82 117.33 -4.00
CA GLN A 508 -72.66 118.01 -3.01
C GLN A 508 -71.78 118.74 -1.98
N PRO A 509 -71.80 120.09 -1.90
CA PRO A 509 -70.86 120.85 -1.05
C PRO A 509 -71.06 120.72 0.48
N HIS A 510 -71.91 119.83 0.98
CA HIS A 510 -72.38 119.84 2.38
C HIS A 510 -72.22 118.51 3.14
N SER A 511 -71.71 117.45 2.53
CA SER A 511 -71.52 116.13 3.17
C SER A 511 -70.27 116.03 4.08
N PHE A 512 -69.67 117.15 4.47
CA PHE A 512 -68.46 117.22 5.33
C PHE A 512 -68.78 117.69 6.76
N ALA A 513 -69.97 117.36 7.27
CA ALA A 513 -70.48 117.81 8.57
C ALA A 513 -71.12 116.67 9.40
N ASP A 514 -70.57 115.45 9.26
CA ASP A 514 -71.01 114.22 9.95
C ASP A 514 -69.78 113.49 10.57
N PRO A 515 -69.95 112.48 11.45
CA PRO A 515 -68.97 112.09 12.50
C PRO A 515 -67.73 111.30 12.05
N HIS A 516 -67.30 111.47 10.79
CA HIS A 516 -66.26 110.70 10.10
C HIS A 516 -64.95 110.52 10.90
N ILE A 517 -64.51 111.52 11.68
CA ILE A 517 -63.30 111.43 12.52
C ILE A 517 -63.46 110.39 13.64
N SER A 518 -64.64 110.27 14.26
CA SER A 518 -64.88 109.29 15.33
C SER A 518 -64.97 107.87 14.80
N GLU A 519 -65.54 107.70 13.61
CA GLU A 519 -65.63 106.41 12.92
C GLU A 519 -64.24 105.93 12.50
N VAL A 520 -63.43 106.79 11.87
CA VAL A 520 -62.03 106.48 11.49
C VAL A 520 -61.14 106.21 12.72
N LEU A 521 -61.42 106.82 13.88
CA LEU A 521 -60.74 106.50 15.14
C LEU A 521 -61.16 105.13 15.71
N GLN A 522 -62.44 104.77 15.63
CA GLN A 522 -62.93 103.46 16.03
C GLN A 522 -62.42 102.35 15.11
N GLU A 523 -62.41 102.58 13.79
CA GLU A 523 -61.81 101.71 12.78
C GLU A 523 -60.30 101.54 13.03
N ASN A 524 -59.59 102.62 13.36
CA ASN A 524 -58.17 102.55 13.77
C ASN A 524 -57.94 101.73 15.04
N ALA A 525 -58.89 101.68 15.97
CA ALA A 525 -58.79 100.81 17.15
C ALA A 525 -59.00 99.35 16.75
N GLN A 526 -60.06 99.06 16.00
CA GLN A 526 -60.37 97.70 15.52
C GLN A 526 -59.27 97.12 14.63
N LEU A 527 -58.68 97.93 13.74
CA LEU A 527 -57.54 97.53 12.90
C LEU A 527 -56.26 97.28 13.74
N LYS A 528 -56.06 97.96 14.87
CA LYS A 528 -54.95 97.66 15.79
C LYS A 528 -55.17 96.35 16.52
N ASP A 529 -56.37 96.13 17.07
CA ASP A 529 -56.73 94.88 17.74
C ASP A 529 -56.62 93.68 16.77
N GLU A 530 -57.02 93.88 15.51
CA GLU A 530 -56.90 92.88 14.45
C GLU A 530 -55.44 92.63 14.02
N LEU A 531 -54.61 93.68 13.90
CA LEU A 531 -53.17 93.54 13.68
C LEU A 531 -52.45 92.86 14.84
N GLU A 532 -52.83 93.14 16.09
CA GLU A 532 -52.27 92.43 17.26
C GLU A 532 -52.72 90.96 17.28
N ARG A 533 -53.98 90.67 16.97
CA ARG A 533 -54.50 89.30 16.82
C ARG A 533 -53.74 88.53 15.75
N LEU A 534 -53.59 89.09 14.55
CA LEU A 534 -52.82 88.48 13.44
C LEU A 534 -51.33 88.34 13.77
N CYS A 535 -50.76 89.28 14.52
CA CYS A 535 -49.38 89.20 14.99
C CYS A 535 -49.18 88.07 16.03
N LEU A 536 -50.15 87.84 16.91
CA LEU A 536 -50.15 86.71 17.84
C LEU A 536 -50.40 85.37 17.13
N GLU A 537 -51.31 85.33 16.16
CA GLU A 537 -51.58 84.14 15.33
C GLU A 537 -50.36 83.75 14.49
N MET A 538 -49.72 84.71 13.82
CA MET A 538 -48.46 84.48 13.10
C MET A 538 -47.34 83.94 14.02
N LYS A 539 -47.20 84.49 15.23
CA LYS A 539 -46.24 83.97 16.24
C LYS A 539 -46.61 82.56 16.70
N GLN A 540 -47.89 82.28 16.89
CA GLN A 540 -48.36 80.95 17.28
C GLN A 540 -48.09 79.92 16.17
N GLU A 541 -48.32 80.27 14.91
CA GLU A 541 -48.05 79.39 13.77
C GLU A 541 -46.55 79.20 13.53
N GLN A 542 -45.74 80.25 13.74
CA GLN A 542 -44.29 80.14 13.77
C GLN A 542 -43.80 79.17 14.86
N VAL A 543 -44.36 79.24 16.07
CA VAL A 543 -44.02 78.32 17.18
C VAL A 543 -44.49 76.89 16.90
N LYS A 544 -45.71 76.69 16.36
CA LYS A 544 -46.18 75.36 15.92
C LYS A 544 -45.26 74.76 14.86
N SER A 545 -44.89 75.56 13.85
CA SER A 545 -43.97 75.16 12.78
C SER A 545 -42.58 74.80 13.33
N GLN A 546 -42.03 75.61 14.23
CA GLN A 546 -40.75 75.34 14.89
C GLN A 546 -40.79 74.07 15.76
N ALA A 547 -41.89 73.81 16.46
CA ALA A 547 -42.08 72.59 17.24
C ALA A 547 -42.22 71.35 16.33
N ALA A 548 -42.95 71.45 15.22
CA ALA A 548 -43.08 70.38 14.23
C ALA A 548 -41.74 70.06 13.54
N LEU A 549 -40.95 71.08 13.20
CA LEU A 549 -39.58 70.93 12.70
C LEU A 549 -38.70 70.21 13.73
N ALA A 550 -38.63 70.71 14.97
CA ALA A 550 -37.82 70.08 16.03
C ALA A 550 -38.23 68.62 16.32
N TYR A 551 -39.52 68.30 16.27
CA TYR A 551 -40.03 66.93 16.39
C TYR A 551 -39.61 66.05 15.20
N SER A 552 -39.68 66.56 13.97
CA SER A 552 -39.23 65.85 12.76
C SER A 552 -37.71 65.62 12.76
N GLU A 553 -36.92 66.60 13.17
CA GLU A 553 -35.46 66.50 13.34
C GLU A 553 -35.09 65.48 14.42
N ASN A 554 -35.83 65.43 15.54
CA ASN A 554 -35.62 64.45 16.59
C ASN A 554 -35.90 63.03 16.08
N ASN A 555 -37.02 62.79 15.41
CA ASN A 555 -37.31 61.50 14.79
C ASN A 555 -36.25 61.10 13.74
N VAL A 556 -35.79 62.04 12.90
CA VAL A 556 -34.72 61.79 11.93
C VAL A 556 -33.38 61.49 12.62
N ARG A 557 -33.10 62.10 13.78
CA ARG A 557 -31.91 61.79 14.59
C ARG A 557 -32.02 60.39 15.20
N ARG A 558 -33.14 60.07 15.84
CA ARG A 558 -33.38 58.75 16.45
C ARG A 558 -33.28 57.61 15.43
N ILE A 559 -33.85 57.79 14.24
CA ILE A 559 -33.73 56.80 13.14
C ILE A 559 -32.28 56.66 12.66
N LYS A 560 -31.48 57.74 12.63
CA LYS A 560 -30.04 57.66 12.32
C LYS A 560 -29.24 56.96 13.42
N GLU A 561 -29.63 57.12 14.68
CA GLU A 561 -29.02 56.43 15.83
C GLU A 561 -29.39 54.93 15.81
N GLU A 562 -30.68 54.59 15.71
CA GLU A 562 -31.20 53.21 15.55
C GLU A 562 -30.53 52.48 14.37
N THR A 563 -30.37 53.14 13.21
CA THR A 563 -29.71 52.52 12.05
C THR A 563 -28.19 52.43 12.19
N ALA A 564 -27.54 53.35 12.90
CA ALA A 564 -26.12 53.25 13.23
C ALA A 564 -25.87 52.08 14.20
N GLU A 565 -26.70 51.92 15.23
CA GLU A 565 -26.66 50.80 16.18
C GLU A 565 -26.91 49.45 15.49
N TYR A 566 -27.89 49.39 14.58
CA TYR A 566 -28.10 48.19 13.76
C TYR A 566 -26.86 47.85 12.92
N ILE A 567 -26.20 48.84 12.32
CA ILE A 567 -24.98 48.65 11.52
C ILE A 567 -23.79 48.21 12.40
N THR A 568 -23.62 48.75 13.61
CA THR A 568 -22.54 48.31 14.52
C THR A 568 -22.80 46.91 15.08
N ALA A 569 -24.05 46.58 15.44
CA ALA A 569 -24.45 45.24 15.87
C ALA A 569 -24.24 44.20 14.75
N LEU A 570 -24.61 44.52 13.50
CA LEU A 570 -24.39 43.66 12.35
C LEU A 570 -22.90 43.44 12.06
N LYS A 571 -22.08 44.50 12.11
CA LYS A 571 -20.61 44.41 11.99
C LYS A 571 -20.00 43.54 13.09
N ALA A 572 -20.41 43.73 14.35
CA ALA A 572 -19.96 42.93 15.48
C ALA A 572 -20.37 41.46 15.35
N SER A 573 -21.54 41.16 14.74
CA SER A 573 -21.96 39.78 14.49
C SER A 573 -21.23 39.13 13.33
N HIS A 574 -20.88 39.88 12.28
CA HIS A 574 -20.02 39.40 11.21
C HIS A 574 -18.61 39.10 11.74
N GLN A 575 -18.01 40.02 12.52
CA GLN A 575 -16.71 39.84 13.15
C GLN A 575 -16.65 38.57 14.01
N ARG A 576 -17.65 38.33 14.86
CA ARG A 576 -17.75 37.11 15.68
C ARG A 576 -17.81 35.82 14.85
N GLU A 577 -18.47 35.84 13.69
CA GLU A 577 -18.53 34.66 12.80
C GLU A 577 -17.20 34.44 12.05
N VAL A 578 -16.50 35.52 11.65
CA VAL A 578 -15.14 35.44 11.09
C VAL A 578 -14.15 34.88 12.13
N GLU A 579 -14.19 35.37 13.37
CA GLU A 579 -13.39 34.86 14.49
C GLU A 579 -13.69 33.38 14.77
N LYS A 580 -14.96 32.98 14.75
CA LYS A 580 -15.40 31.59 14.90
C LYS A 580 -14.85 30.69 13.79
N ILE A 581 -14.88 31.12 12.53
CA ILE A 581 -14.28 30.38 11.40
C ILE A 581 -12.76 30.26 11.56
N LEU A 582 -12.07 31.34 11.94
CA LEU A 582 -10.62 31.32 12.19
C LEU A 582 -10.23 30.39 13.34
N CYS A 583 -10.96 30.44 14.46
CA CYS A 583 -10.78 29.54 15.60
C CYS A 583 -11.06 28.08 15.25
N GLN A 584 -12.13 27.80 14.49
CA GLN A 584 -12.41 26.43 14.03
C GLN A 584 -11.30 25.92 13.11
N HIS A 585 -10.85 26.73 12.14
CA HIS A 585 -9.72 26.39 11.28
C HIS A 585 -8.43 26.15 12.10
N ALA A 586 -8.14 26.96 13.12
CA ALA A 586 -7.00 26.78 14.00
C ALA A 586 -7.08 25.51 14.88
N VAL A 587 -8.29 25.10 15.30
CA VAL A 587 -8.52 23.84 16.02
C VAL A 587 -8.40 22.63 15.08
N GLU A 588 -8.94 22.74 13.87
CA GLU A 588 -8.88 21.68 12.86
C GLU A 588 -7.48 21.49 12.28
N HIS A 589 -6.72 22.56 12.07
CA HIS A 589 -5.31 22.51 11.67
C HIS A 589 -4.36 22.55 12.88
N SER A 590 -4.87 22.32 14.10
CA SER A 590 -4.04 22.28 15.30
C SER A 590 -2.96 21.22 15.19
N ALA A 591 -1.79 21.50 15.78
CA ALA A 591 -0.66 20.58 15.82
C ALA A 591 -1.04 19.20 16.39
N SER A 592 -2.08 19.10 17.24
CA SER A 592 -2.60 17.81 17.72
C SER A 592 -3.29 16.97 16.63
N LYS A 593 -4.13 17.56 15.77
CA LYS A 593 -4.79 16.81 14.67
C LYS A 593 -3.76 16.42 13.61
N LEU A 594 -2.84 17.34 13.28
CA LEU A 594 -1.72 17.06 12.36
C LEU A 594 -0.79 15.98 12.91
N ALA A 595 -0.37 16.04 14.18
CA ALA A 595 0.47 15.00 14.79
C ALA A 595 -0.23 13.62 14.86
N LYS A 596 -1.55 13.58 15.10
CA LYS A 596 -2.34 12.34 15.07
C LYS A 596 -2.41 11.73 13.66
N LEU A 597 -2.55 12.56 12.62
CA LEU A 597 -2.50 12.09 11.23
C LEU A 597 -1.09 11.65 10.84
N ASN A 598 -0.07 12.44 11.17
CA ASN A 598 1.33 12.11 10.91
C ASN A 598 1.76 10.81 11.60
N SER A 599 1.34 10.59 12.86
CA SER A 599 1.56 9.35 13.59
C SER A 599 0.91 8.14 12.91
N LYS A 600 -0.31 8.27 12.37
CA LYS A 600 -0.96 7.23 11.57
C LYS A 600 -0.25 6.96 10.24
N ILE A 601 0.26 8.00 9.58
CA ILE A 601 1.06 7.87 8.36
C ILE A 601 2.36 7.13 8.67
N SER A 602 3.10 7.52 9.71
CA SER A 602 4.35 6.85 10.10
C SER A 602 4.14 5.38 10.51
N THR A 603 3.06 5.01 11.19
CA THR A 603 2.78 3.59 11.49
C THR A 603 2.39 2.79 10.24
N GLN A 604 1.65 3.39 9.31
CA GLN A 604 1.37 2.79 8.00
C GLN A 604 2.63 2.63 7.15
N GLU A 605 3.53 3.62 7.13
CA GLU A 605 4.83 3.53 6.46
C GLU A 605 5.71 2.40 7.03
N ILE A 606 5.75 2.24 8.36
CA ILE A 606 6.49 1.15 9.02
C ILE A 606 5.89 -0.21 8.62
N LEU A 607 4.56 -0.35 8.61
CA LEU A 607 3.90 -1.56 8.16
C LEU A 607 4.18 -1.86 6.67
N ILE A 608 4.12 -0.85 5.80
CA ILE A 608 4.45 -0.99 4.37
C ILE A 608 5.92 -1.41 4.19
N LYS A 609 6.87 -0.82 4.94
CA LYS A 609 8.28 -1.22 4.92
C LYS A 609 8.48 -2.67 5.40
N HIS A 610 7.74 -3.11 6.41
CA HIS A 610 7.76 -4.50 6.88
C HIS A 610 7.20 -5.49 5.83
N LEU A 611 6.04 -5.20 5.24
CA LEU A 611 5.45 -6.01 4.17
C LEU A 611 6.36 -6.07 2.92
N GLN A 612 6.98 -4.95 2.55
CA GLN A 612 7.98 -4.92 1.47
C GLN A 612 9.23 -5.76 1.79
N GLN A 613 9.65 -5.84 3.05
CA GLN A 613 10.75 -6.70 3.47
C GLN A 613 10.35 -8.18 3.43
N GLN A 614 9.16 -8.54 3.90
CA GLN A 614 8.63 -9.90 3.81
C GLN A 614 8.51 -10.38 2.34
N VAL A 615 8.04 -9.53 1.43
CA VAL A 615 8.01 -9.85 -0.01
C VAL A 615 9.42 -10.10 -0.56
N LYS A 616 10.43 -9.29 -0.16
CA LYS A 616 11.82 -9.51 -0.56
C LYS A 616 12.45 -10.77 0.06
N GLU A 617 12.01 -11.17 1.25
CA GLU A 617 12.45 -12.42 1.89
C GLU A 617 11.87 -13.62 1.14
N LEU A 618 10.56 -13.64 0.91
CA LEU A 618 9.88 -14.66 0.10
C LEU A 618 10.44 -14.76 -1.33
N GLN A 619 10.86 -13.65 -1.94
CA GLN A 619 11.54 -13.64 -3.24
C GLN A 619 12.90 -14.36 -3.19
N ARG A 620 13.74 -14.08 -2.18
CA ARG A 620 15.03 -14.78 -2.01
C ARG A 620 14.85 -16.27 -1.69
N ASP A 621 13.83 -16.61 -0.90
CA ASP A 621 13.51 -18.00 -0.58
C ASP A 621 13.02 -18.76 -1.83
N GLN A 622 12.24 -18.10 -2.70
CA GLN A 622 11.82 -18.65 -4.00
C GLN A 622 13.01 -18.82 -4.96
N GLU A 623 13.94 -17.86 -5.02
CA GLU A 623 15.19 -17.98 -5.80
C GLU A 623 16.06 -19.14 -5.28
N ALA A 624 16.23 -19.25 -3.96
CA ALA A 624 16.98 -20.35 -3.33
C ALA A 624 16.32 -21.72 -3.57
N LEU A 625 14.98 -21.79 -3.55
CA LEU A 625 14.23 -22.99 -3.88
C LEU A 625 14.45 -23.42 -5.34
N VAL A 626 14.38 -22.48 -6.30
CA VAL A 626 14.66 -22.76 -7.73
C VAL A 626 16.09 -23.23 -7.94
N ILE A 627 17.08 -22.62 -7.26
CA ILE A 627 18.48 -23.07 -7.30
C ILE A 627 18.62 -24.49 -6.72
N SER A 628 17.91 -24.81 -5.63
CA SER A 628 17.90 -26.16 -5.05
C SER A 628 17.24 -27.18 -5.97
N GLN A 629 16.13 -26.83 -6.64
CA GLN A 629 15.45 -27.68 -7.62
C GLN A 629 16.34 -27.94 -8.84
N MET A 630 17.01 -26.93 -9.37
CA MET A 630 17.98 -27.11 -10.47
C MET A 630 19.15 -28.03 -10.06
N ARG A 631 19.65 -27.89 -8.82
CA ARG A 631 20.68 -28.79 -8.28
C ARG A 631 20.15 -30.22 -8.12
N GLU A 632 18.93 -30.39 -7.64
CA GLU A 632 18.30 -31.71 -7.53
C GLU A 632 18.12 -32.36 -8.91
N GLU A 633 17.63 -31.63 -9.91
CA GLU A 633 17.54 -32.09 -11.29
C GLU A 633 18.90 -32.54 -11.85
N ILE A 634 19.98 -31.81 -11.57
CA ILE A 634 21.34 -32.20 -11.99
C ILE A 634 21.74 -33.52 -11.33
N LEU A 635 21.57 -33.64 -10.00
CA LEU A 635 21.88 -34.86 -9.26
C LEU A 635 21.00 -36.06 -9.69
N GLN A 636 19.73 -35.84 -10.02
CA GLN A 636 18.84 -36.87 -10.59
C GLN A 636 19.32 -37.31 -11.98
N LYS A 637 19.77 -36.39 -12.84
CA LYS A 637 20.34 -36.70 -14.17
C LYS A 637 21.67 -37.46 -14.05
N GLU A 638 22.53 -37.06 -13.12
CA GLU A 638 23.78 -37.78 -12.80
C GLU A 638 23.50 -39.19 -12.26
N MET A 639 22.57 -39.34 -11.31
CA MET A 639 22.22 -40.66 -10.76
C MET A 639 21.56 -41.55 -11.82
N ALA A 640 20.70 -41.01 -12.69
CA ALA A 640 20.12 -41.74 -13.81
C ALA A 640 21.20 -42.20 -14.80
N LYS A 641 22.23 -41.38 -15.07
CA LYS A 641 23.39 -41.78 -15.85
C LYS A 641 24.17 -42.90 -15.16
N LEU A 642 24.52 -42.75 -13.89
CA LEU A 642 25.25 -43.79 -13.13
C LEU A 642 24.48 -45.12 -13.08
N LEU A 643 23.14 -45.09 -12.99
CA LEU A 643 22.30 -46.29 -13.07
C LEU A 643 22.27 -46.93 -14.46
N LYS A 644 22.44 -46.14 -15.54
CA LYS A 644 22.61 -46.65 -16.91
C LYS A 644 24.02 -47.25 -17.10
N ASP A 645 25.06 -46.54 -16.68
CA ASP A 645 26.46 -46.99 -16.77
C ASP A 645 26.66 -48.30 -15.97
N LEU A 646 26.05 -48.43 -14.78
CA LEU A 646 26.07 -49.65 -13.95
C LEU A 646 25.24 -50.80 -14.57
N ARG A 647 24.18 -50.49 -15.31
CA ARG A 647 23.43 -51.49 -16.10
C ARG A 647 24.29 -52.01 -17.27
N GLU A 648 24.90 -51.11 -18.03
CA GLU A 648 25.79 -51.47 -19.15
C GLU A 648 27.01 -52.26 -18.67
N ALA A 649 27.58 -51.92 -17.51
CA ALA A 649 28.62 -52.70 -16.85
C ALA A 649 28.14 -54.10 -16.40
N LYS A 650 26.87 -54.28 -16.03
CA LYS A 650 26.27 -55.59 -15.73
C LYS A 650 26.00 -56.41 -16.99
N GLU A 651 25.52 -55.79 -18.05
CA GLU A 651 25.21 -56.46 -19.33
C GLU A 651 26.49 -56.87 -20.08
N SER A 652 27.54 -56.05 -20.01
CA SER A 652 28.87 -56.33 -20.58
C SER A 652 29.76 -57.28 -19.73
N GLN A 653 29.28 -57.77 -18.57
CA GLN A 653 30.03 -58.69 -17.71
C GLN A 653 30.64 -59.88 -18.46
N SER A 654 31.83 -60.31 -18.01
CA SER A 654 32.51 -61.49 -18.55
C SER A 654 31.63 -62.76 -18.45
N PRO A 655 31.81 -63.74 -19.35
CA PRO A 655 31.08 -65.01 -19.28
C PRO A 655 31.36 -65.77 -17.97
N GLU A 656 32.48 -65.50 -17.30
CA GLU A 656 32.85 -66.05 -16.00
C GLU A 656 32.03 -65.42 -14.87
N MET A 657 31.93 -64.09 -14.82
CA MET A 657 31.06 -63.39 -13.85
C MET A 657 29.60 -63.84 -14.01
N LYS A 658 29.13 -64.00 -15.25
CA LYS A 658 27.79 -64.55 -15.53
C LYS A 658 27.61 -66.00 -15.04
N ARG A 659 28.66 -66.83 -15.05
CA ARG A 659 28.65 -68.17 -14.42
C ARG A 659 28.61 -68.08 -12.89
N PHE A 660 29.41 -67.20 -12.27
CA PHE A 660 29.37 -66.99 -10.82
C PHE A 660 27.99 -66.53 -10.33
N LEU A 661 27.33 -65.58 -11.01
CA LEU A 661 25.96 -65.14 -10.70
C LEU A 661 24.89 -66.23 -10.93
N CYS A 662 25.15 -67.25 -11.76
CA CYS A 662 24.29 -68.44 -11.86
C CYS A 662 24.51 -69.39 -10.67
N LEU A 663 25.77 -69.58 -10.23
CA LEU A 663 26.09 -70.39 -9.06
C LEU A 663 25.56 -69.75 -7.77
N GLU A 664 25.72 -68.45 -7.58
CA GLU A 664 25.20 -67.71 -6.43
C GLU A 664 23.67 -67.87 -6.28
N ARG A 665 22.91 -67.72 -7.37
CA ARG A 665 21.46 -67.97 -7.38
C ARG A 665 21.11 -69.44 -7.08
N LYS A 666 21.92 -70.40 -7.55
CA LYS A 666 21.73 -71.82 -7.25
C LYS A 666 22.04 -72.11 -5.77
N ILE A 667 23.03 -71.46 -5.18
CA ILE A 667 23.37 -71.55 -3.75
C ILE A 667 22.24 -70.95 -2.91
N LYS A 668 21.78 -69.73 -3.19
CA LYS A 668 20.63 -69.11 -2.49
C LYS A 668 19.34 -69.93 -2.58
N HIS A 669 19.11 -70.62 -3.69
CA HIS A 669 18.00 -71.57 -3.82
C HIS A 669 18.25 -72.93 -3.12
N MET A 670 19.50 -73.30 -2.84
CA MET A 670 19.84 -74.44 -1.98
C MET A 670 19.71 -74.10 -0.50
N GLU A 671 20.13 -72.90 -0.09
CA GLU A 671 20.02 -72.33 1.26
C GLU A 671 18.55 -72.20 1.67
N THR A 672 17.73 -71.46 0.92
CA THR A 672 16.29 -71.35 1.21
C THR A 672 15.56 -72.70 1.25
N ARG A 673 16.00 -73.69 0.46
CA ARG A 673 15.48 -75.07 0.52
C ARG A 673 16.13 -75.92 1.61
N HIS A 674 17.21 -75.48 2.24
CA HIS A 674 17.75 -76.06 3.47
C HIS A 674 16.94 -75.55 4.65
N ASP A 675 16.83 -74.22 4.79
CA ASP A 675 16.09 -73.53 5.85
C ASP A 675 14.65 -74.05 5.97
N GLN A 676 13.95 -74.21 4.83
CA GLN A 676 12.60 -74.80 4.77
C GLN A 676 12.55 -76.23 5.35
N ARG A 677 13.50 -77.09 4.97
CA ARG A 677 13.58 -78.47 5.48
C ARG A 677 14.02 -78.52 6.94
N GLU A 678 14.81 -77.56 7.40
CA GLU A 678 15.20 -77.45 8.80
C GLU A 678 14.00 -77.02 9.66
N GLN A 679 13.19 -76.07 9.20
CA GLN A 679 11.92 -75.70 9.86
C GLN A 679 10.94 -76.89 9.94
N GLU A 680 10.80 -77.65 8.84
CA GLU A 680 10.01 -78.89 8.82
C GLU A 680 10.53 -79.94 9.84
N LEU A 681 11.85 -80.14 9.90
CA LEU A 681 12.47 -81.05 10.87
C LEU A 681 12.31 -80.57 12.32
N GLN A 682 12.48 -79.28 12.59
CA GLN A 682 12.25 -78.68 13.91
C GLN A 682 10.79 -78.86 14.35
N GLN A 683 9.83 -78.69 13.43
CA GLN A 683 8.40 -78.92 13.70
C GLN A 683 8.13 -80.41 14.04
N VAL A 684 8.71 -81.36 13.28
CA VAL A 684 8.58 -82.80 13.56
C VAL A 684 9.20 -83.17 14.91
N VAL A 685 10.35 -82.58 15.29
CA VAL A 685 10.97 -82.79 16.61
C VAL A 685 10.07 -82.26 17.73
N GLN A 686 9.51 -81.06 17.62
CA GLN A 686 8.58 -80.49 18.60
C GLN A 686 7.31 -81.35 18.75
N GLN A 687 6.73 -81.81 17.64
CA GLN A 687 5.58 -82.71 17.66
C GLN A 687 5.92 -84.05 18.34
N THR A 688 7.10 -84.61 18.06
CA THR A 688 7.58 -85.86 18.67
C THR A 688 7.80 -85.70 20.18
N GLN A 689 8.37 -84.56 20.61
CA GLN A 689 8.55 -84.21 22.02
C GLN A 689 7.20 -84.11 22.74
N HIS A 690 6.24 -83.35 22.22
CA HIS A 690 4.92 -83.22 22.84
C HIS A 690 4.13 -84.54 22.89
N VAL A 691 4.28 -85.42 21.90
CA VAL A 691 3.67 -86.77 21.95
C VAL A 691 4.33 -87.62 23.04
N ALA A 692 5.65 -87.57 23.19
CA ALA A 692 6.36 -88.29 24.26
C ALA A 692 6.01 -87.75 25.66
N GLU A 693 5.95 -86.42 25.83
CA GLU A 693 5.50 -85.75 27.06
C GLU A 693 4.06 -86.17 27.42
N ALA A 694 3.14 -86.15 26.46
CA ALA A 694 1.75 -86.57 26.68
C ALA A 694 1.63 -88.05 27.07
N GLN A 695 2.43 -88.94 26.46
CA GLN A 695 2.50 -90.35 26.85
C GLN A 695 3.06 -90.51 28.28
N GLN A 696 4.16 -89.82 28.61
CA GLN A 696 4.75 -89.85 29.95
C GLN A 696 3.79 -89.34 31.02
N ILE A 697 3.05 -88.25 30.75
CA ILE A 697 2.00 -87.72 31.65
C ILE A 697 0.89 -88.76 31.86
N GLN A 698 0.41 -89.41 30.80
CA GLN A 698 -0.59 -90.48 30.91
C GLN A 698 -0.09 -91.68 31.72
N GLU A 699 1.19 -92.05 31.62
CA GLU A 699 1.77 -93.10 32.45
C GLU A 699 1.91 -92.68 33.91
N ILE A 700 2.42 -91.48 34.18
CA ILE A 700 2.49 -90.90 35.53
C ILE A 700 1.08 -90.85 36.16
N GLU A 701 0.03 -90.53 35.39
CA GLU A 701 -1.35 -90.61 35.89
C GLU A 701 -1.82 -92.03 36.18
N LYS A 702 -1.51 -93.02 35.34
CA LYS A 702 -1.86 -94.43 35.59
C LYS A 702 -1.19 -94.92 36.88
N TRP A 703 0.10 -94.65 37.05
CA TRP A 703 0.85 -94.99 38.26
C TRP A 703 0.34 -94.25 39.49
N ARG A 704 0.01 -92.95 39.38
CA ARG A 704 -0.59 -92.16 40.48
C ARG A 704 -1.94 -92.73 40.91
N LYS A 705 -2.82 -93.09 39.97
CA LYS A 705 -4.13 -93.69 40.24
C LYS A 705 -3.98 -95.07 40.91
N LEU A 706 -3.05 -95.89 40.44
CA LEU A 706 -2.74 -97.19 41.06
C LEU A 706 -2.18 -97.03 42.49
N ALA A 707 -1.26 -96.09 42.71
CA ALA A 707 -0.72 -95.79 44.03
C ALA A 707 -1.79 -95.25 44.98
N GLN A 708 -2.72 -94.41 44.50
CA GLN A 708 -3.87 -93.95 45.29
C GLN A 708 -4.78 -95.12 45.70
N ILE A 709 -5.06 -96.08 44.81
CA ILE A 709 -5.82 -97.29 45.14
C ILE A 709 -5.09 -98.13 46.19
N LYS A 710 -3.77 -98.33 46.06
CA LYS A 710 -2.99 -99.06 47.07
C LYS A 710 -2.89 -98.34 48.41
N ASN A 711 -2.85 -97.02 48.43
CA ASN A 711 -2.94 -96.25 49.68
C ASN A 711 -4.34 -96.36 50.32
N GLN A 712 -5.41 -96.46 49.53
CA GLN A 712 -6.77 -96.73 50.06
C GLN A 712 -6.93 -98.16 50.58
N GLU A 713 -6.26 -99.16 49.98
CA GLU A 713 -6.17 -100.52 50.54
C GLU A 713 -5.40 -100.52 51.87
N LEU A 714 -4.24 -99.86 51.92
CA LEU A 714 -3.44 -99.72 53.15
C LEU A 714 -4.20 -98.99 54.27
N GLU A 715 -4.99 -97.96 53.94
CA GLU A 715 -5.81 -97.25 54.92
C GLU A 715 -6.95 -98.13 55.46
N LYS A 716 -7.57 -98.98 54.62
CA LYS A 716 -8.53 -99.99 55.10
C LYS A 716 -7.88 -100.98 56.05
N PHE A 717 -6.73 -101.55 55.68
CA PHE A 717 -5.97 -102.44 56.57
C PHE A 717 -5.56 -101.74 57.87
N ARG A 718 -5.26 -100.43 57.84
CA ARG A 718 -4.98 -99.65 59.06
C ARG A 718 -6.22 -99.52 59.94
N VAL A 719 -7.38 -99.16 59.39
CA VAL A 719 -8.65 -99.06 60.14
C VAL A 719 -9.10 -100.42 60.68
N GLU A 720 -8.88 -101.50 59.93
CA GLU A 720 -9.11 -102.88 60.39
C GLU A 720 -8.18 -103.24 61.56
N LEU A 721 -6.89 -102.90 61.48
CA LEU A 721 -5.94 -103.08 62.59
C LEU A 721 -6.28 -102.22 63.80
N ASP A 722 -6.65 -100.95 63.63
CA ASP A 722 -7.08 -100.08 64.73
C ASP A 722 -8.36 -100.61 65.40
N SER A 723 -9.31 -101.15 64.63
CA SER A 723 -10.50 -101.82 65.16
C SER A 723 -10.15 -103.09 65.94
N ILE A 724 -9.19 -103.89 65.47
CA ILE A 724 -8.68 -105.05 66.21
C ILE A 724 -7.99 -104.59 67.51
N LEU A 725 -7.20 -103.53 67.46
CA LEU A 725 -6.55 -102.94 68.63
C LEU A 725 -7.56 -102.37 69.63
N ASP A 726 -8.69 -101.81 69.19
CA ASP A 726 -9.76 -101.38 70.09
C ASP A 726 -10.51 -102.55 70.74
N VAL A 727 -10.77 -103.64 70.01
CA VAL A 727 -11.30 -104.87 70.61
C VAL A 727 -10.33 -105.45 71.64
N LEU A 728 -9.01 -105.44 71.37
CA LEU A 728 -7.99 -105.86 72.33
C LEU A 728 -7.93 -104.91 73.55
N ARG A 729 -8.00 -103.58 73.36
CA ARG A 729 -8.09 -102.59 74.45
C ARG A 729 -9.33 -102.82 75.32
N GLU A 730 -10.47 -103.17 74.72
CA GLU A 730 -11.72 -103.41 75.44
C GLU A 730 -11.71 -104.74 76.21
N LEU A 731 -11.21 -105.83 75.60
CA LEU A 731 -10.97 -107.10 76.30
C LEU A 731 -10.03 -106.92 77.50
N GLN A 732 -8.99 -106.09 77.37
CA GLN A 732 -8.07 -105.77 78.45
C GLN A 732 -8.76 -105.01 79.61
N LYS A 733 -9.65 -104.04 79.32
CA LYS A 733 -10.46 -103.37 80.36
C LYS A 733 -11.39 -104.35 81.09
N GLN A 734 -11.93 -105.34 80.37
CA GLN A 734 -12.81 -106.37 80.91
C GLN A 734 -12.06 -107.45 81.72
N GLY A 735 -10.75 -107.26 81.98
CA GLY A 735 -9.94 -108.12 82.83
C GLY A 735 -9.30 -109.32 82.12
N VAL A 736 -9.42 -109.41 80.79
CA VAL A 736 -8.76 -110.47 80.02
C VAL A 736 -7.27 -110.16 79.88
N ILE A 737 -6.42 -111.02 80.44
CA ILE A 737 -4.97 -110.90 80.34
C ILE A 737 -4.54 -111.26 78.90
N ILE A 738 -4.26 -110.25 78.09
CA ILE A 738 -3.67 -110.41 76.76
C ILE A 738 -2.15 -110.61 76.93
N PRO A 739 -1.57 -111.73 76.46
CA PRO A 739 -0.12 -111.93 76.52
C PRO A 739 0.63 -110.88 75.70
N ALA A 740 1.66 -110.26 76.30
CA ALA A 740 2.56 -109.39 75.55
C ALA A 740 3.31 -110.21 74.48
N PRO A 741 3.38 -109.75 73.22
CA PRO A 741 4.02 -110.51 72.15
C PRO A 741 5.52 -110.64 72.39
N VAL A 742 6.03 -111.87 72.39
CA VAL A 742 7.45 -112.17 72.57
C VAL A 742 8.23 -111.63 71.37
N SER A 743 9.17 -110.71 71.62
CA SER A 743 9.96 -110.06 70.58
C SER A 743 11.08 -110.98 70.02
N SER A 744 10.68 -112.03 69.31
CA SER A 744 11.58 -112.81 68.46
C SER A 744 11.87 -112.01 67.18
N GLY A 745 13.13 -111.59 67.01
CA GLY A 745 13.52 -110.66 65.96
C GLY A 745 13.68 -111.28 64.56
N LEU A 746 13.69 -110.41 63.56
CA LEU A 746 14.11 -110.74 62.19
C LEU A 746 14.87 -109.54 61.61
N ASN A 747 16.18 -109.72 61.40
CA ASN A 747 17.00 -108.76 60.67
C ASN A 747 16.59 -108.76 59.19
N MET A 748 16.46 -107.58 58.58
CA MET A 748 16.57 -107.42 57.13
C MET A 748 17.51 -106.25 56.80
N PRO A 749 18.30 -106.31 55.70
CA PRO A 749 19.49 -105.47 55.57
C PRO A 749 19.17 -104.05 55.08
N GLY A 750 19.94 -103.07 55.57
CA GLY A 750 19.88 -101.67 55.13
C GLY A 750 20.46 -101.45 53.74
N SER A 751 19.69 -101.76 52.70
CA SER A 751 19.93 -101.42 51.29
C SER A 751 18.60 -101.16 50.57
N TYR A 752 18.63 -100.47 49.43
CA TYR A 752 17.46 -100.07 48.62
C TYR A 752 16.52 -99.00 49.21
N TRP A 753 17.09 -97.85 49.61
CA TRP A 753 16.36 -96.58 49.57
C TRP A 753 17.20 -95.49 48.87
N LYS A 754 17.13 -95.48 47.55
CA LYS A 754 17.46 -94.33 46.69
C LYS A 754 16.48 -94.30 45.52
N LEU A 755 15.66 -93.26 45.50
CA LEU A 755 14.84 -92.75 44.39
C LEU A 755 14.96 -91.22 44.46
#